data_AF-B0XXI0-F1
#
_entry.id   AF-B0XXI0-F1
#
_cell.length_a   1.000
_cell.length_b   1.000
_cell.length_c   1.000
_cell.angle_alpha   90.00
_cell.angle_beta   90.00
_cell.angle_gamma   90.00
#
_symmetry.space_group_name_H-M   'P 1'
#
loop_
_entity.id
_entity.type
_entity.pdbx_description
1 polymer ?
#
loop_
_entity_poly.entity_id
_entity_poly.type
_entity_poly.pdbx_seq_one_letter_code
_entity_poly.pdbx_strand_id
1 'polypeptide(L)'
;MVPPGARYNGASSSSASFRDITYSPTCLCPWQRFPSFRTTSPRTTPTMVTRSQQLTPDDESQDSDASSSVSEIFSDCESDSDSNSDLELDSEDSDDEDDSPEDFSNDDGQLPPEYYLEQAESLDISQLRQKRYSDGTQEKLDETRKYWNRYCQHIGVDAVQQWKKVSDSDETVRFLYSFFVWRCDIRRGKNGRHTPGIQYKSSLDSFWKWWHLILKQETGFGLSKETIVKVQDVIAMVANEKRLNLDRRPKKNMYIEDVAEFARVLLTTTEMTFDCGWQRIQLLFYCQLAAITASRPKALLHLRYRDIGVTLIRDPEGGRPRLFIFLKPDFTKRFLGKKAANEFKIPEIIFDPTLVLSPHVCLLSMLFHIKGFKTISTNGPVLDCSEKLYSLGVLDGKGQQQLKLRAEILDKFVFCQVEREPTGYRIALEKRLKESTLRYWMRRVGEITGFEQVTRPYLLRYAAAKEFNNSEEVTDALQNVILQHSDISTFVRHYEVDVDVDVQGIIRKTGSQTSRVRFACSLSASIDPDRPYKLSPEESKSLNELPVVRARQDTVNKRKRKWEDRKAKLSRAMAVCQATFGHLGEGAPSRLHRQLRQKLESLEDRTIEAKRRYNKAVRELRNEKQRQRNRRIRENLERYRNEQPVIDLERQLAGKLVDTKVMGALEHKGSMSPQHLKVVDTTLTMPGATLEAEYQRRIDAINAMAAFCSVEEGRPTPRATQPHRLSASDDGESCRPAKRQRHSVIDATDAVLRQAMESVRVRSAEEQRNGLKRHKATRPTKCFLCIGNPDLPLRDRVHDYATPGSLTRHFKRMHVNRPWPAKGVECNVCGSALLQQKSDLVEHAEAAHGTVVRGRAQEGLALEYLHKTGLN
;
A
#
# COMPACT_ATOMS: atom_id res chain seq x y z
N MET A 1 -15.37 -60.51 -44.51
CA MET A 1 -16.66 -60.74 -45.19
C MET A 1 -17.59 -59.57 -44.92
N VAL A 2 -18.48 -59.28 -45.87
CA VAL A 2 -19.28 -58.05 -46.04
C VAL A 2 -20.36 -58.39 -47.11
N PRO A 3 -21.60 -57.85 -47.16
CA PRO A 3 -22.34 -57.08 -46.15
C PRO A 3 -23.75 -57.66 -45.72
N PRO A 4 -24.97 -57.17 -46.13
CA PRO A 4 -25.96 -56.65 -45.16
C PRO A 4 -27.46 -57.03 -45.42
N GLY A 5 -28.38 -56.38 -44.69
CA GLY A 5 -29.76 -56.09 -45.19
C GLY A 5 -30.88 -56.17 -44.14
N ALA A 6 -32.07 -55.57 -44.34
CA ALA A 6 -32.48 -54.58 -45.37
C ALA A 6 -33.88 -53.97 -45.09
N ARG A 7 -34.08 -52.68 -45.43
CA ARG A 7 -35.37 -52.01 -45.81
C ARG A 7 -36.46 -51.93 -44.71
N TYR A 8 -37.56 -51.16 -44.77
CA TYR A 8 -38.15 -50.08 -45.61
C TYR A 8 -38.78 -49.04 -44.62
N ASN A 9 -39.27 -47.82 -44.89
CA ASN A 9 -39.38 -46.87 -46.03
C ASN A 9 -39.60 -45.45 -45.40
N GLY A 10 -39.73 -44.31 -46.09
CA GLY A 10 -39.56 -43.96 -47.52
C GLY A 10 -40.17 -42.56 -47.82
N ALA A 11 -39.62 -41.83 -48.80
CA ALA A 11 -40.19 -40.68 -49.55
C ALA A 11 -40.73 -39.42 -48.79
N SER A 12 -40.54 -38.17 -49.25
CA SER A 12 -39.73 -37.64 -50.38
C SER A 12 -39.64 -36.11 -50.39
N SER A 13 -38.45 -35.56 -50.69
CA SER A 13 -38.16 -34.34 -51.53
C SER A 13 -38.78 -32.96 -51.16
N SER A 14 -38.14 -31.79 -51.37
CA SER A 14 -36.99 -31.44 -52.23
C SER A 14 -36.30 -30.11 -51.82
N SER A 15 -34.97 -29.98 -52.12
CA SER A 15 -34.20 -28.77 -52.53
C SER A 15 -34.21 -27.46 -51.70
N ALA A 16 -33.11 -26.69 -51.55
CA ALA A 16 -31.73 -26.81 -52.07
C ALA A 16 -30.68 -25.99 -51.26
N SER A 17 -29.40 -26.33 -51.46
CA SER A 17 -28.15 -25.53 -51.34
C SER A 17 -27.92 -24.55 -50.16
N PHE A 18 -26.95 -24.76 -49.26
CA PHE A 18 -25.47 -24.60 -49.38
C PHE A 18 -24.92 -23.15 -49.37
N ARG A 19 -24.31 -22.70 -48.24
CA ARG A 19 -22.86 -22.43 -48.07
C ARG A 19 -22.49 -21.64 -46.78
N ASP A 20 -21.52 -22.19 -46.04
CA ASP A 20 -20.29 -21.60 -45.44
C ASP A 20 -20.28 -20.37 -44.48
N ILE A 21 -19.38 -20.43 -43.48
CA ILE A 21 -18.73 -19.32 -42.70
C ILE A 21 -19.66 -18.63 -41.65
N THR A 22 -19.28 -18.22 -40.42
CA THR A 22 -18.01 -17.79 -39.78
C THR A 22 -17.87 -18.23 -38.30
N TYR A 23 -16.75 -17.91 -37.64
CA TYR A 23 -16.45 -18.17 -36.22
C TYR A 23 -16.26 -16.85 -35.42
N SER A 24 -16.95 -16.68 -34.27
CA SER A 24 -16.65 -15.70 -33.17
C SER A 24 -16.66 -14.18 -33.48
N PRO A 25 -16.53 -13.28 -32.47
CA PRO A 25 -17.00 -13.35 -31.08
C PRO A 25 -17.71 -12.04 -30.59
N THR A 26 -18.60 -12.12 -29.59
CA THR A 26 -18.97 -10.97 -28.76
C THR A 26 -19.25 -11.36 -27.31
N CYS A 27 -18.77 -10.55 -26.36
CA CYS A 27 -18.89 -10.80 -24.92
C CYS A 27 -20.16 -10.21 -24.33
N LEU A 28 -20.69 -10.83 -23.27
CA LEU A 28 -20.95 -10.19 -21.95
C LEU A 28 -21.40 -11.26 -20.95
N CYS A 29 -20.69 -11.40 -19.82
CA CYS A 29 -20.99 -12.43 -18.81
C CYS A 29 -21.88 -11.87 -17.68
N PRO A 30 -23.09 -12.41 -17.46
CA PRO A 30 -23.77 -12.36 -16.18
C PRO A 30 -23.41 -13.59 -15.34
N TRP A 31 -23.07 -13.40 -14.06
CA TRP A 31 -22.88 -14.51 -13.13
C TRP A 31 -24.20 -15.29 -12.97
N GLN A 32 -24.19 -16.61 -13.22
CA GLN A 32 -25.38 -17.45 -13.05
C GLN A 32 -25.16 -18.68 -12.17
N ARG A 33 -26.23 -18.93 -11.41
CA ARG A 33 -26.66 -20.15 -10.72
C ARG A 33 -26.20 -21.46 -11.38
N PHE A 34 -25.80 -22.42 -10.55
CA PHE A 34 -25.82 -23.84 -10.90
C PHE A 34 -27.28 -24.36 -11.06
N PRO A 35 -27.54 -25.27 -12.00
CA PRO A 35 -28.80 -26.02 -12.10
C PRO A 35 -28.80 -27.26 -11.19
N SER A 36 -30.00 -27.78 -10.92
CA SER A 36 -30.29 -28.85 -9.96
C SER A 36 -29.82 -30.25 -10.37
N PHE A 37 -29.51 -31.07 -9.37
CA PHE A 37 -29.76 -32.52 -9.41
C PHE A 37 -31.10 -32.84 -8.73
N ARG A 38 -31.78 -33.89 -9.20
CA ARG A 38 -32.98 -34.46 -8.58
C ARG A 38 -32.64 -35.78 -7.90
N THR A 39 -33.05 -35.95 -6.65
CA THR A 39 -33.25 -37.25 -5.99
C THR A 39 -34.63 -37.27 -5.32
N THR A 40 -35.13 -38.47 -5.03
CA THR A 40 -36.54 -38.73 -4.68
C THR A 40 -36.83 -38.74 -3.18
N SER A 41 -38.12 -38.60 -2.85
CA SER A 41 -38.78 -38.70 -1.53
C SER A 41 -38.44 -39.98 -0.73
N PRO A 42 -38.71 -40.07 0.61
CA PRO A 42 -40.03 -39.79 1.20
C PRO A 42 -40.07 -38.99 2.54
N ARG A 43 -41.29 -38.89 3.09
CA ARG A 43 -41.70 -38.11 4.27
C ARG A 43 -41.22 -38.68 5.61
N THR A 44 -40.91 -37.79 6.55
CA THR A 44 -41.28 -37.96 7.99
C THR A 44 -41.48 -36.60 8.66
N THR A 45 -42.50 -36.50 9.53
CA THR A 45 -42.69 -35.40 10.49
C THR A 45 -42.18 -35.84 11.86
N PRO A 46 -41.72 -34.91 12.73
CA PRO A 46 -42.62 -34.56 13.86
C PRO A 46 -42.56 -33.10 14.37
N THR A 47 -43.72 -32.63 14.81
CA THR A 47 -44.01 -31.91 16.08
C THR A 47 -43.22 -30.65 16.47
N MET A 48 -43.95 -29.53 16.59
CA MET A 48 -43.59 -28.39 17.45
C MET A 48 -43.89 -28.69 18.93
N VAL A 49 -43.09 -28.12 19.84
CA VAL A 49 -43.53 -27.82 21.21
C VAL A 49 -43.30 -26.34 21.47
N THR A 50 -44.36 -25.60 21.76
CA THR A 50 -44.32 -24.22 22.24
C THR A 50 -44.57 -24.17 23.73
N ARG A 51 -43.89 -23.27 24.45
CA ARG A 51 -44.41 -22.77 25.74
C ARG A 51 -44.11 -21.28 25.87
N SER A 52 -45.17 -20.51 26.04
CA SER A 52 -45.15 -19.05 26.19
C SER A 52 -44.93 -18.63 27.64
N GLN A 53 -44.52 -17.39 27.85
CA GLN A 53 -44.98 -16.61 29.00
C GLN A 53 -45.11 -15.12 28.64
N GLN A 54 -45.74 -14.34 29.52
CA GLN A 54 -46.47 -13.11 29.17
C GLN A 54 -45.78 -11.81 29.63
N LEU A 55 -46.31 -10.69 29.16
CA LEU A 55 -45.92 -9.31 29.53
C LEU A 55 -46.78 -8.75 30.69
N THR A 56 -46.37 -7.54 31.13
CA THR A 56 -47.05 -6.54 32.00
C THR A 56 -46.62 -6.58 33.50
N PRO A 57 -46.73 -5.46 34.26
CA PRO A 57 -45.66 -4.44 34.25
C PRO A 57 -45.29 -3.87 35.64
N ASP A 58 -44.32 -2.94 35.65
CA ASP A 58 -44.02 -1.88 36.63
C ASP A 58 -43.90 -2.22 38.15
N ASP A 59 -42.67 -2.13 38.69
CA ASP A 59 -42.37 -1.26 39.84
C ASP A 59 -40.84 -0.93 39.90
N GLU A 60 -40.44 0.04 40.74
CA GLU A 60 -39.05 0.52 40.83
C GLU A 60 -38.10 -0.38 41.65
N SER A 61 -36.87 -0.55 41.17
CA SER A 61 -35.70 -0.79 42.04
C SER A 61 -34.43 -0.23 41.42
N GLN A 62 -33.56 0.34 42.26
CA GLN A 62 -32.22 0.79 41.89
C GLN A 62 -31.25 -0.38 42.10
N ASP A 63 -30.43 -0.72 41.10
CA ASP A 63 -29.28 -1.59 41.35
C ASP A 63 -28.06 -1.31 40.47
N SER A 64 -26.89 -1.78 40.91
CA SER A 64 -25.62 -1.02 40.77
C SER A 64 -24.49 -1.75 39.99
N ASP A 65 -24.70 -1.96 38.69
CA ASP A 65 -23.83 -2.80 37.85
C ASP A 65 -22.54 -2.12 37.30
N ALA A 66 -21.86 -1.33 38.14
CA ALA A 66 -20.64 -0.59 37.77
C ALA A 66 -19.32 -1.29 38.19
N SER A 67 -19.39 -2.22 39.15
CA SER A 67 -18.21 -2.75 39.87
C SER A 67 -17.42 -3.82 39.12
N SER A 68 -18.09 -4.66 38.32
CA SER A 68 -17.49 -5.86 37.69
C SER A 68 -16.37 -5.54 36.68
N SER A 69 -16.46 -4.39 35.98
CA SER A 69 -15.54 -4.05 34.88
C SER A 69 -14.09 -3.71 35.28
N VAL A 70 -13.80 -3.58 36.58
CA VAL A 70 -12.55 -2.98 37.09
C VAL A 70 -11.42 -4.01 37.28
N SER A 71 -11.76 -5.26 37.59
CA SER A 71 -10.81 -6.33 37.94
C SER A 71 -9.88 -6.70 36.76
N GLU A 72 -10.45 -6.91 35.57
CA GLU A 72 -9.74 -7.52 34.44
C GLU A 72 -8.72 -6.61 33.73
N ILE A 73 -8.65 -5.32 34.06
CA ILE A 73 -7.76 -4.36 33.38
C ILE A 73 -6.26 -4.73 33.56
N PHE A 74 -5.95 -5.67 34.47
CA PHE A 74 -4.60 -6.13 34.80
C PHE A 74 -4.37 -7.65 34.67
N SER A 75 -5.31 -8.42 34.10
CA SER A 75 -5.23 -9.90 33.97
C SER A 75 -4.23 -10.43 32.91
N ASP A 76 -3.14 -9.69 32.68
CA ASP A 76 -1.93 -10.12 31.94
C ASP A 76 -0.75 -10.31 32.95
N CYS A 77 -1.02 -10.27 34.28
CA CYS A 77 0.02 -10.28 35.33
C CYS A 77 -0.39 -10.69 36.78
N GLU A 78 -1.24 -11.70 36.98
CA GLU A 78 -1.36 -12.37 38.30
C GLU A 78 -0.52 -13.67 38.34
N SER A 79 -0.50 -14.37 39.48
CA SER A 79 0.46 -15.44 39.75
C SER A 79 -0.21 -16.80 39.64
N ASP A 80 0.43 -17.72 38.92
CA ASP A 80 0.25 -19.14 39.13
C ASP A 80 0.62 -19.43 40.59
N SER A 81 -0.28 -20.10 41.32
CA SER A 81 -0.17 -20.41 42.76
C SER A 81 -1.08 -21.59 43.07
N ASP A 82 -0.88 -22.69 42.33
CA ASP A 82 -1.63 -23.92 42.49
C ASP A 82 -1.40 -24.49 43.90
N SER A 83 -2.39 -24.33 44.77
CA SER A 83 -2.40 -24.84 46.13
C SER A 83 -3.65 -25.69 46.31
N ASN A 84 -3.58 -26.92 45.80
CA ASN A 84 -4.66 -27.90 45.94
C ASN A 84 -4.82 -28.31 47.41
N SER A 85 -5.99 -28.04 47.97
CA SER A 85 -6.50 -28.76 49.13
C SER A 85 -8.02 -28.64 49.18
N ASP A 86 -8.71 -29.69 48.76
CA ASP A 86 -9.90 -30.19 49.47
C ASP A 86 -9.91 -31.72 49.29
N LEU A 87 -10.27 -32.42 50.37
CA LEU A 87 -10.25 -33.88 50.47
C LEU A 87 -11.68 -34.37 50.67
N GLU A 88 -12.30 -34.89 49.62
CA GLU A 88 -13.52 -35.69 49.72
C GLU A 88 -13.13 -37.16 49.50
N LEU A 89 -12.90 -37.86 50.61
CA LEU A 89 -12.80 -39.31 50.66
C LEU A 89 -14.21 -39.88 50.78
N ASP A 90 -14.56 -40.86 49.95
CA ASP A 90 -15.60 -41.81 50.30
C ASP A 90 -15.32 -43.21 49.70
N SER A 91 -15.70 -44.21 50.49
CA SER A 91 -15.76 -45.66 50.23
C SER A 91 -16.65 -46.03 49.01
N GLU A 92 -16.60 -47.22 48.41
CA GLU A 92 -15.90 -48.50 48.66
C GLU A 92 -15.98 -49.35 47.36
N ASP A 93 -15.02 -50.24 47.06
CA ASP A 93 -15.33 -51.60 46.59
C ASP A 93 -14.08 -52.51 46.48
N SER A 94 -14.32 -53.82 46.61
CA SER A 94 -13.39 -54.97 46.75
C SER A 94 -12.13 -55.08 45.87
N ASP A 95 -11.07 -55.56 46.54
CA ASP A 95 -10.25 -56.75 46.22
C ASP A 95 -9.75 -57.01 44.78
N ASP A 96 -8.41 -57.09 44.64
CA ASP A 96 -7.74 -58.35 44.25
C ASP A 96 -6.31 -58.37 44.84
N GLU A 97 -5.73 -59.56 45.05
CA GLU A 97 -4.46 -59.75 45.79
C GLU A 97 -3.18 -59.70 44.93
N ASP A 98 -2.06 -59.46 45.62
CA ASP A 98 -0.67 -59.88 45.30
C ASP A 98 -0.03 -59.44 43.97
N ASP A 99 0.91 -58.48 44.06
CA ASP A 99 2.27 -58.78 43.61
C ASP A 99 3.32 -58.00 44.43
N SER A 100 4.58 -58.41 44.29
CA SER A 100 5.73 -58.03 45.13
C SER A 100 6.09 -56.54 45.06
N PRO A 101 6.79 -55.99 46.09
CA PRO A 101 7.33 -54.63 46.04
C PRO A 101 8.50 -54.57 45.05
N GLU A 102 8.22 -54.23 43.78
CA GLU A 102 9.27 -53.92 42.82
C GLU A 102 10.09 -52.71 43.31
N ASP A 103 11.40 -52.88 43.22
CA ASP A 103 12.42 -51.87 43.49
C ASP A 103 12.17 -50.64 42.61
N PHE A 104 11.68 -49.55 43.22
CA PHE A 104 11.46 -48.27 42.52
C PHE A 104 12.81 -47.74 42.04
N SER A 105 13.13 -48.08 40.80
CA SER A 105 14.45 -47.92 40.21
C SER A 105 14.97 -46.49 40.36
N ASN A 106 16.25 -46.38 40.75
CA ASN A 106 16.95 -45.10 40.71
C ASN A 106 16.81 -44.52 39.30
N ASP A 107 16.22 -43.33 39.18
CA ASP A 107 16.30 -42.53 37.96
C ASP A 107 17.77 -42.13 37.78
N ASP A 108 18.46 -42.79 36.84
CA ASP A 108 19.88 -42.55 36.51
C ASP A 108 20.17 -41.07 36.14
N GLY A 109 19.15 -40.23 35.93
CA GLY A 109 19.26 -38.79 35.74
C GLY A 109 19.18 -37.92 37.00
N GLN A 110 18.83 -38.47 38.17
CA GLN A 110 18.55 -37.69 39.38
C GLN A 110 19.83 -37.36 40.16
N LEU A 111 20.04 -36.07 40.46
CA LEU A 111 21.23 -35.58 41.17
C LEU A 111 21.03 -35.62 42.70
N PRO A 112 22.12 -35.54 43.51
CA PRO A 112 22.00 -35.51 44.96
C PRO A 112 21.12 -34.35 45.46
N PRO A 113 20.33 -34.51 46.54
CA PRO A 113 19.46 -33.46 47.07
C PRO A 113 20.19 -32.12 47.34
N GLU A 114 21.46 -32.20 47.76
CA GLU A 114 22.33 -31.06 48.03
C GLU A 114 22.53 -30.18 46.79
N TYR A 115 22.59 -30.76 45.59
CA TYR A 115 22.70 -30.01 44.33
C TYR A 115 21.46 -29.16 44.06
N TYR A 116 20.26 -29.69 44.34
CA TYR A 116 19.01 -28.94 44.16
C TYR A 116 18.84 -27.86 45.24
N LEU A 117 19.31 -28.12 46.46
CA LEU A 117 19.34 -27.12 47.55
C LEU A 117 20.34 -25.99 47.25
N GLU A 118 21.58 -26.31 46.87
CA GLU A 118 22.57 -25.31 46.42
C GLU A 118 22.04 -24.51 45.22
N GLN A 119 21.37 -25.18 44.27
CA GLN A 119 20.76 -24.48 43.13
C GLN A 119 19.63 -23.53 43.56
N ALA A 120 18.81 -23.90 44.55
CA ALA A 120 17.79 -23.04 45.11
C ALA A 120 18.37 -21.83 45.87
N GLU A 121 19.43 -22.02 46.66
CA GLU A 121 20.13 -20.91 47.34
C GLU A 121 20.90 -20.01 46.35
N SER A 122 21.42 -20.56 45.25
CA SER A 122 22.08 -19.80 44.18
C SER A 122 21.12 -18.92 43.36
N LEU A 123 19.80 -19.13 43.50
CA LEU A 123 18.80 -18.41 42.71
C LEU A 123 18.60 -17.00 43.25
N ASP A 124 19.28 -16.03 42.65
CA ASP A 124 19.06 -14.60 42.91
C ASP A 124 17.63 -14.18 42.50
N ILE A 125 16.72 -14.24 43.47
CA ILE A 125 15.31 -13.85 43.35
C ILE A 125 15.17 -12.40 42.85
N SER A 126 16.15 -11.51 43.13
CA SER A 126 16.11 -10.12 42.67
C SER A 126 16.27 -9.99 41.15
N GLN A 127 16.93 -10.94 40.50
CA GLN A 127 17.05 -11.01 39.03
C GLN A 127 15.80 -11.58 38.34
N LEU A 128 14.91 -12.26 39.08
CA LEU A 128 13.64 -12.72 38.53
C LEU A 128 12.78 -11.54 38.09
N ARG A 129 11.93 -11.77 37.08
CA ARG A 129 11.09 -10.77 36.40
C ARG A 129 11.84 -9.65 35.64
N GLN A 130 13.11 -9.32 35.94
CA GLN A 130 13.84 -8.19 35.30
C GLN A 130 13.88 -8.26 33.76
N LYS A 131 14.02 -9.46 33.18
CA LYS A 131 14.15 -9.68 31.72
C LYS A 131 12.80 -9.80 30.96
N ARG A 132 11.64 -9.55 31.58
CA ARG A 132 10.30 -9.76 30.96
C ARG A 132 9.98 -8.87 29.74
N TYR A 133 10.60 -7.70 29.60
CA TYR A 133 10.22 -6.72 28.57
C TYR A 133 11.18 -6.68 27.38
N SER A 134 10.65 -6.87 26.17
CA SER A 134 11.41 -6.65 24.93
C SER A 134 11.94 -5.22 24.83
N ASP A 135 13.07 -5.01 24.16
CA ASP A 135 13.74 -3.70 24.00
C ASP A 135 12.81 -2.58 23.46
N GLY A 136 11.85 -2.89 22.59
CA GLY A 136 10.84 -1.93 22.11
C GLY A 136 9.70 -1.62 23.09
N THR A 137 9.56 -2.43 24.13
CA THR A 137 8.76 -2.14 25.33
C THR A 137 9.58 -1.32 26.32
N GLN A 138 10.84 -1.71 26.54
CA GLN A 138 11.76 -0.98 27.43
C GLN A 138 11.99 0.46 26.95
N GLU A 139 12.18 0.73 25.64
CA GLU A 139 12.29 2.12 25.15
C GLU A 139 11.05 2.98 25.50
N LYS A 140 9.85 2.38 25.60
CA LYS A 140 8.63 3.11 26.02
C LYS A 140 8.59 3.37 27.52
N LEU A 141 9.00 2.41 28.34
CA LEU A 141 9.14 2.60 29.79
C LEU A 141 10.19 3.71 30.05
N ASP A 142 11.33 3.60 29.37
CA ASP A 142 12.42 4.58 29.36
C ASP A 142 12.01 5.97 28.87
N GLU A 143 11.13 6.10 27.87
CA GLU A 143 10.59 7.39 27.43
C GLU A 143 9.56 7.94 28.45
N THR A 144 8.68 7.10 29.00
CA THR A 144 7.69 7.50 30.01
C THR A 144 8.37 7.97 31.31
N ARG A 145 9.41 7.25 31.78
CA ARG A 145 10.30 7.65 32.88
C ARG A 145 10.98 9.00 32.61
N LYS A 146 11.33 9.31 31.35
CA LYS A 146 11.88 10.63 30.96
C LYS A 146 10.82 11.75 30.97
N TYR A 147 9.53 11.45 30.94
CA TYR A 147 8.48 12.45 31.24
C TYR A 147 8.29 12.61 32.76
N TRP A 148 8.31 11.53 33.54
CA TRP A 148 8.28 11.59 35.02
C TRP A 148 9.41 12.48 35.58
N ASN A 149 10.67 12.15 35.33
CA ASN A 149 11.81 12.90 35.86
C ASN A 149 11.78 14.39 35.47
N ARG A 150 11.25 14.70 34.28
CA ARG A 150 11.10 16.09 33.80
C ARG A 150 9.93 16.84 34.42
N TYR A 151 8.91 16.14 34.91
CA TYR A 151 7.83 16.74 35.69
C TYR A 151 8.31 17.00 37.12
N CYS A 152 8.93 16.00 37.77
CA CYS A 152 9.52 16.15 39.10
C CYS A 152 10.51 17.33 39.16
N GLN A 153 11.44 17.40 38.20
CA GLN A 153 12.36 18.55 38.04
C GLN A 153 11.65 19.89 37.80
N HIS A 154 10.48 19.90 37.17
CA HIS A 154 9.73 21.12 36.89
C HIS A 154 9.02 21.68 38.14
N ILE A 155 8.55 20.80 39.03
CA ILE A 155 7.91 21.16 40.31
C ILE A 155 8.89 21.18 41.49
N GLY A 156 10.18 20.92 41.26
CA GLY A 156 11.23 21.01 42.28
C GLY A 156 11.37 19.81 43.23
N VAL A 157 10.76 18.66 42.93
CA VAL A 157 10.88 17.43 43.75
C VAL A 157 11.88 16.44 43.18
N ASP A 158 12.53 15.66 44.03
CA ASP A 158 13.36 14.54 43.58
C ASP A 158 12.49 13.40 43.01
N ALA A 159 12.90 12.87 41.86
CA ALA A 159 12.13 11.89 41.11
C ALA A 159 12.18 10.47 41.70
N VAL A 160 13.19 10.14 42.51
CA VAL A 160 13.37 8.81 43.13
C VAL A 160 12.62 8.76 44.45
N GLN A 161 12.77 9.78 45.29
CA GLN A 161 11.99 9.93 46.53
C GLN A 161 10.49 10.07 46.24
N GLN A 162 10.09 10.68 45.11
CA GLN A 162 8.68 10.79 44.76
C GLN A 162 8.03 9.44 44.44
N TRP A 163 8.75 8.45 43.89
CA TRP A 163 8.20 7.09 43.72
C TRP A 163 7.85 6.45 45.06
N LYS A 164 8.68 6.61 46.09
CA LYS A 164 8.44 6.11 47.44
C LYS A 164 7.26 6.79 48.17
N LYS A 165 6.77 7.90 47.63
CA LYS A 165 5.59 8.64 48.13
C LYS A 165 4.31 8.31 47.36
N VAL A 166 4.38 7.52 46.29
CA VAL A 166 3.19 7.04 45.57
C VAL A 166 2.57 5.91 46.39
N SER A 167 1.31 6.11 46.76
CA SER A 167 0.50 5.19 47.58
C SER A 167 -0.97 5.37 47.23
N ASP A 168 -1.86 4.58 47.85
CA ASP A 168 -3.31 4.66 47.68
C ASP A 168 -3.97 5.87 48.39
N SER A 169 -3.28 7.01 48.44
CA SER A 169 -3.77 8.25 49.06
C SER A 169 -4.27 9.28 48.04
N ASP A 170 -5.17 10.17 48.46
CA ASP A 170 -5.71 11.22 47.60
C ASP A 170 -4.61 12.23 47.15
N GLU A 171 -3.51 12.39 47.89
CA GLU A 171 -2.36 13.21 47.48
C GLU A 171 -1.71 12.63 46.21
N THR A 172 -1.66 11.30 46.09
CA THR A 172 -1.20 10.63 44.87
C THR A 172 -2.16 10.88 43.71
N VAL A 173 -3.47 10.86 43.94
CA VAL A 173 -4.49 11.18 42.91
C VAL A 173 -4.36 12.64 42.45
N ARG A 174 -4.23 13.60 43.38
CA ARG A 174 -4.01 15.03 43.09
C ARG A 174 -2.69 15.28 42.35
N PHE A 175 -1.62 14.57 42.70
CA PHE A 175 -0.34 14.61 42.00
C PHE A 175 -0.47 14.11 40.56
N LEU A 176 -1.14 12.96 40.35
CA LEU A 176 -1.34 12.37 39.02
C LEU A 176 -2.19 13.25 38.11
N TYR A 177 -3.22 13.92 38.64
CA TYR A 177 -3.99 14.94 37.92
C TYR A 177 -3.06 16.02 37.34
N SER A 178 -2.24 16.66 38.18
CA SER A 178 -1.31 17.71 37.74
C SER A 178 -0.25 17.20 36.76
N PHE A 179 0.24 15.97 36.96
CA PHE A 179 1.17 15.31 36.03
C PHE A 179 0.54 15.08 34.64
N PHE A 180 -0.72 14.64 34.57
CA PHE A 180 -1.44 14.41 33.31
C PHE A 180 -1.79 15.73 32.60
N VAL A 181 -2.22 16.75 33.35
CA VAL A 181 -2.38 18.14 32.88
C VAL A 181 -1.10 18.62 32.18
N TRP A 182 0.04 18.56 32.89
CA TRP A 182 1.34 18.93 32.33
C TRP A 182 1.74 18.06 31.13
N ARG A 183 1.43 16.76 31.17
CA ARG A 183 1.76 15.81 30.10
C ARG A 183 0.95 16.07 28.83
N CYS A 184 -0.28 16.57 28.95
CA CYS A 184 -1.08 17.07 27.85
C CYS A 184 -0.51 18.38 27.30
N ASP A 185 -0.01 19.28 28.16
CA ASP A 185 0.49 20.60 27.78
C ASP A 185 1.93 20.62 27.22
N ILE A 186 2.76 19.59 27.47
CA ILE A 186 4.18 19.61 27.08
C ILE A 186 4.45 19.62 25.56
N ARG A 187 4.88 20.77 25.04
CA ARG A 187 5.21 20.97 23.60
C ARG A 187 6.65 20.58 23.20
N ARG A 188 7.44 19.96 24.09
CA ARG A 188 8.81 19.47 23.81
C ARG A 188 9.08 18.06 24.37
N GLY A 189 9.32 17.10 23.48
CA GLY A 189 9.73 15.72 23.79
C GLY A 189 11.25 15.47 23.68
N LYS A 190 11.63 14.20 23.48
CA LYS A 190 13.02 13.69 23.38
C LYS A 190 13.92 14.60 22.52
N ASN A 191 15.07 14.98 23.05
CA ASN A 191 16.09 15.87 22.44
C ASN A 191 15.56 17.27 22.04
N GLY A 192 14.52 17.77 22.74
CA GLY A 192 13.93 19.09 22.49
C GLY A 192 13.10 19.19 21.21
N ARG A 193 12.79 18.05 20.57
CA ARG A 193 11.88 17.98 19.41
C ARG A 193 10.49 18.49 19.82
N HIS A 194 9.85 19.26 18.95
CA HIS A 194 8.51 19.76 19.20
C HIS A 194 7.48 18.62 19.17
N THR A 195 6.64 18.54 20.20
CA THR A 195 5.50 17.62 20.33
C THR A 195 4.20 18.42 20.35
N PRO A 196 3.06 17.87 19.86
CA PRO A 196 1.77 18.56 19.95
C PRO A 196 1.16 18.52 21.36
N GLY A 197 1.72 17.74 22.28
CA GLY A 197 1.05 17.32 23.52
C GLY A 197 0.45 15.92 23.38
N ILE A 198 -0.42 15.54 24.32
CA ILE A 198 -1.44 14.49 24.09
C ILE A 198 -2.70 15.20 23.57
N GLN A 199 -3.43 14.55 22.66
CA GLN A 199 -4.58 15.13 21.95
C GLN A 199 -5.80 14.19 21.89
N TYR A 200 -5.69 12.98 22.44
CA TYR A 200 -6.72 11.94 22.45
C TYR A 200 -6.78 11.27 23.83
N LYS A 201 -7.97 10.96 24.37
CA LYS A 201 -8.11 10.25 25.66
C LYS A 201 -7.36 8.91 25.64
N SER A 202 -7.57 8.12 24.58
CA SER A 202 -6.87 6.85 24.33
C SER A 202 -5.33 6.91 24.36
N SER A 203 -4.74 8.07 24.11
CA SER A 203 -3.30 8.30 24.21
C SER A 203 -2.84 8.69 25.62
N LEU A 204 -3.72 9.28 26.44
CA LEU A 204 -3.52 9.47 27.87
C LEU A 204 -3.70 8.14 28.63
N ASP A 205 -4.75 7.36 28.32
CA ASP A 205 -4.95 5.99 28.83
C ASP A 205 -3.71 5.11 28.56
N SER A 206 -3.16 5.21 27.35
CA SER A 206 -1.93 4.50 26.96
C SER A 206 -0.72 4.97 27.78
N PHE A 207 -0.60 6.27 28.05
CA PHE A 207 0.50 6.83 28.85
C PHE A 207 0.40 6.42 30.32
N TRP A 208 -0.81 6.45 30.88
CA TRP A 208 -1.12 5.93 32.22
C TRP A 208 -0.69 4.48 32.38
N LYS A 209 -1.06 3.59 31.44
CA LYS A 209 -0.64 2.19 31.47
C LYS A 209 0.89 2.01 31.44
N TRP A 210 1.63 2.80 30.67
CA TRP A 210 3.11 2.77 30.73
C TRP A 210 3.68 3.33 32.03
N TRP A 211 3.02 4.29 32.68
CA TRP A 211 3.47 4.84 33.96
C TRP A 211 3.20 3.87 35.12
N HIS A 212 2.02 3.25 35.18
CA HIS A 212 1.67 2.27 36.22
C HIS A 212 2.55 1.00 36.15
N LEU A 213 2.98 0.61 34.94
CA LEU A 213 4.00 -0.44 34.78
C LEU A 213 5.38 -0.03 35.30
N ILE A 214 5.73 1.26 35.27
CA ILE A 214 6.98 1.76 35.90
C ILE A 214 6.83 1.80 37.42
N LEU A 215 5.68 2.22 37.95
CA LEU A 215 5.41 2.15 39.39
C LEU A 215 5.66 0.73 39.92
N LYS A 216 5.03 -0.28 39.31
CA LYS A 216 5.26 -1.70 39.65
C LYS A 216 6.73 -2.16 39.53
N GLN A 217 7.57 -1.48 38.73
CA GLN A 217 9.02 -1.75 38.66
C GLN A 217 9.83 -1.05 39.78
N GLU A 218 9.41 0.13 40.25
CA GLU A 218 10.16 0.93 41.22
C GLU A 218 9.80 0.62 42.67
N THR A 219 8.54 0.26 42.95
CA THR A 219 8.04 -0.02 44.31
C THR A 219 7.78 -1.52 44.54
N GLY A 220 7.69 -2.32 43.48
CA GLY A 220 7.32 -3.74 43.54
C GLY A 220 5.81 -4.00 43.61
N PHE A 221 5.03 -3.03 44.09
CA PHE A 221 3.56 -3.08 44.18
C PHE A 221 2.87 -2.12 43.20
N GLY A 222 1.62 -2.41 42.85
CA GLY A 222 0.75 -1.48 42.12
C GLY A 222 -0.12 -0.66 43.07
N LEU A 223 -0.89 0.28 42.52
CA LEU A 223 -2.02 0.88 43.23
C LEU A 223 -3.17 -0.13 43.37
N SER A 224 -4.01 0.10 44.37
CA SER A 224 -5.28 -0.59 44.61
C SER A 224 -6.30 -0.40 43.49
N LYS A 225 -7.30 -1.29 43.43
CA LYS A 225 -8.41 -1.21 42.46
C LYS A 225 -9.19 0.12 42.60
N GLU A 226 -9.44 0.59 43.83
CA GLU A 226 -10.15 1.84 44.10
C GLU A 226 -9.36 3.07 43.61
N THR A 227 -8.09 3.20 43.99
CA THR A 227 -7.26 4.33 43.54
C THR A 227 -7.07 4.33 42.02
N ILE A 228 -7.06 3.16 41.37
CA ILE A 228 -7.06 3.05 39.91
C ILE A 228 -8.35 3.57 39.27
N VAL A 229 -9.52 3.41 39.91
CA VAL A 229 -10.78 4.03 39.45
C VAL A 229 -10.70 5.56 39.60
N LYS A 230 -10.34 6.06 40.80
CA LYS A 230 -10.12 7.50 41.04
C LYS A 230 -9.17 8.14 40.02
N VAL A 231 -8.13 7.41 39.58
CA VAL A 231 -7.20 7.89 38.54
C VAL A 231 -7.81 7.83 37.13
N GLN A 232 -8.71 6.89 36.82
CA GLN A 232 -9.47 6.88 35.56
C GLN A 232 -10.45 8.05 35.46
N ASP A 233 -11.07 8.45 36.57
CA ASP A 233 -11.92 9.65 36.64
C ASP A 233 -11.09 10.92 36.44
N VAL A 234 -9.91 11.00 37.07
CA VAL A 234 -8.91 12.05 36.79
C VAL A 234 -8.51 12.09 35.30
N ILE A 235 -8.36 10.95 34.63
CA ILE A 235 -8.09 10.91 33.18
C ILE A 235 -9.29 11.41 32.36
N ALA A 236 -10.53 11.15 32.79
CA ALA A 236 -11.74 11.70 32.18
C ALA A 236 -11.86 13.22 32.39
N MET A 237 -11.60 13.72 33.60
CA MET A 237 -11.54 15.15 33.93
C MET A 237 -10.50 15.88 33.06
N VAL A 238 -9.27 15.37 32.99
CA VAL A 238 -8.20 15.94 32.17
C VAL A 238 -8.53 15.85 30.67
N ALA A 239 -9.24 14.81 30.22
CA ALA A 239 -9.72 14.74 28.85
C ALA A 239 -10.72 15.86 28.52
N ASN A 240 -11.65 16.16 29.43
CA ASN A 240 -12.63 17.24 29.27
C ASN A 240 -11.96 18.63 29.35
N GLU A 241 -11.15 18.88 30.38
CA GLU A 241 -10.44 20.15 30.60
C GLU A 241 -9.52 20.52 29.42
N LYS A 242 -8.71 19.56 28.96
CA LYS A 242 -7.81 19.75 27.82
C LYS A 242 -8.47 19.56 26.45
N ARG A 243 -9.79 19.33 26.41
CA ARG A 243 -10.59 19.05 25.21
C ARG A 243 -9.95 18.00 24.30
N LEU A 244 -9.46 16.91 24.92
CA LEU A 244 -8.90 15.78 24.19
C LEU A 244 -9.99 15.12 23.36
N ASN A 245 -9.67 14.74 22.12
CA ASN A 245 -10.59 13.98 21.30
C ASN A 245 -10.88 12.62 21.95
N LEU A 246 -12.17 12.33 22.18
CA LEU A 246 -12.63 11.10 22.82
C LEU A 246 -12.66 9.94 21.80
N ASP A 247 -12.90 10.27 20.52
CA ASP A 247 -13.03 9.31 19.45
C ASP A 247 -11.81 8.38 19.35
N ARG A 248 -12.09 7.08 19.27
CA ARG A 248 -11.08 6.12 18.84
C ARG A 248 -10.86 6.33 17.34
N ARG A 249 -9.60 6.50 16.91
CA ARG A 249 -9.29 6.54 15.47
C ARG A 249 -9.81 5.25 14.82
N PRO A 250 -10.72 5.33 13.81
CA PRO A 250 -11.41 4.16 13.28
C PRO A 250 -10.46 3.07 12.77
N LYS A 251 -10.89 1.82 12.96
CA LYS A 251 -10.19 0.60 12.57
C LYS A 251 -10.86 0.02 11.32
N LYS A 252 -10.71 0.72 10.19
CA LYS A 252 -11.12 0.15 8.90
C LYS A 252 -10.35 -1.15 8.61
N ASN A 253 -11.07 -2.14 8.10
CA ASN A 253 -10.49 -3.33 7.53
C ASN A 253 -9.90 -3.02 6.16
N MET A 254 -8.93 -3.83 5.74
CA MET A 254 -8.42 -3.89 4.38
C MET A 254 -8.67 -5.31 3.89
N TYR A 255 -9.88 -5.56 3.38
CA TYR A 255 -10.33 -6.89 2.96
C TYR A 255 -9.54 -7.38 1.72
N ILE A 256 -9.69 -8.64 1.33
CA ILE A 256 -8.88 -9.23 0.26
C ILE A 256 -9.07 -8.51 -1.10
N GLU A 257 -10.24 -7.93 -1.31
CA GLU A 257 -10.61 -7.07 -2.43
C GLU A 257 -9.83 -5.73 -2.37
N ASP A 258 -9.72 -5.11 -1.19
CA ASP A 258 -8.89 -3.92 -0.97
C ASP A 258 -7.40 -4.22 -1.15
N VAL A 259 -6.96 -5.43 -0.80
CA VAL A 259 -5.59 -5.90 -1.03
C VAL A 259 -5.31 -6.07 -2.52
N ALA A 260 -6.24 -6.66 -3.28
CA ALA A 260 -6.11 -6.83 -4.72
C ALA A 260 -6.00 -5.48 -5.44
N GLU A 261 -6.85 -4.50 -5.10
CA GLU A 261 -6.82 -3.17 -5.71
C GLU A 261 -5.57 -2.36 -5.30
N PHE A 262 -5.20 -2.38 -4.01
CA PHE A 262 -3.93 -1.80 -3.54
C PHE A 262 -2.72 -2.41 -4.26
N ALA A 263 -2.74 -3.73 -4.47
CA ALA A 263 -1.66 -4.46 -5.11
C ALA A 263 -1.63 -4.23 -6.64
N ARG A 264 -2.78 -4.06 -7.30
CA ARG A 264 -2.89 -3.60 -8.69
C ARG A 264 -2.28 -2.21 -8.85
N VAL A 265 -2.60 -1.28 -7.94
CA VAL A 265 -1.98 0.07 -7.93
C VAL A 265 -0.50 0.02 -7.59
N LEU A 266 -0.07 -0.84 -6.66
CA LEU A 266 1.36 -1.09 -6.37
C LEU A 266 2.13 -1.57 -7.60
N LEU A 267 1.54 -2.43 -8.43
CA LEU A 267 2.18 -2.89 -9.67
C LEU A 267 2.15 -1.81 -10.76
N THR A 268 1.03 -1.10 -10.94
CA THR A 268 0.85 -0.16 -12.06
C THR A 268 1.30 1.28 -11.80
N THR A 269 1.62 1.69 -10.57
CA THR A 269 1.98 3.09 -10.31
C THR A 269 3.42 3.45 -10.70
N THR A 270 3.58 4.46 -11.55
CA THR A 270 4.85 5.18 -11.76
C THR A 270 4.94 6.47 -10.93
N GLU A 271 3.83 6.89 -10.31
CA GLU A 271 3.82 8.00 -9.35
C GLU A 271 4.72 7.76 -8.14
N MET A 272 4.95 6.48 -7.80
CA MET A 272 5.93 6.03 -6.83
C MET A 272 6.96 5.11 -7.49
N THR A 273 8.22 5.55 -7.42
CA THR A 273 9.42 4.76 -7.66
C THR A 273 9.93 4.14 -6.37
N PHE A 274 10.46 2.93 -6.48
CA PHE A 274 11.33 2.26 -5.51
C PHE A 274 12.79 2.35 -5.97
N ASP A 275 13.78 1.96 -5.15
CA ASP A 275 15.17 1.88 -5.66
C ASP A 275 15.31 0.82 -6.77
N CYS A 276 14.53 -0.27 -6.68
CA CYS A 276 14.49 -1.36 -7.66
C CYS A 276 13.24 -2.22 -7.54
N GLY A 277 12.93 -3.02 -8.57
CA GLY A 277 11.74 -3.89 -8.62
C GLY A 277 11.65 -4.90 -7.46
N TRP A 278 12.78 -5.35 -6.89
CA TRP A 278 12.80 -6.19 -5.68
C TRP A 278 12.08 -5.54 -4.48
N GLN A 279 12.13 -4.20 -4.34
CA GLN A 279 11.40 -3.52 -3.26
C GLN A 279 9.88 -3.52 -3.51
N ARG A 280 9.44 -3.43 -4.77
CA ARG A 280 8.03 -3.50 -5.17
C ARG A 280 7.46 -4.91 -4.94
N ILE A 281 8.21 -5.94 -5.36
CA ILE A 281 7.83 -7.36 -5.17
C ILE A 281 7.83 -7.75 -3.69
N GLN A 282 8.84 -7.38 -2.88
CA GLN A 282 8.81 -7.72 -1.46
C GLN A 282 7.67 -7.00 -0.70
N LEU A 283 7.22 -5.83 -1.16
CA LEU A 283 6.07 -5.15 -0.57
C LEU A 283 4.75 -5.86 -0.91
N LEU A 284 4.61 -6.34 -2.15
CA LEU A 284 3.49 -7.18 -2.58
C LEU A 284 3.42 -8.45 -1.73
N PHE A 285 4.54 -9.18 -1.64
CA PHE A 285 4.67 -10.39 -0.82
C PHE A 285 4.39 -10.14 0.67
N TYR A 286 4.84 -9.00 1.21
CA TYR A 286 4.53 -8.60 2.57
C TYR A 286 3.01 -8.47 2.80
N CYS A 287 2.30 -7.81 1.87
CA CYS A 287 0.86 -7.63 1.97
C CYS A 287 0.10 -8.96 1.90
N GLN A 288 0.50 -9.86 0.97
CA GLN A 288 -0.07 -11.20 0.83
C GLN A 288 0.09 -12.01 2.14
N LEU A 289 1.31 -12.15 2.67
CA LEU A 289 1.52 -12.89 3.93
C LEU A 289 0.81 -12.25 5.14
N ALA A 290 0.71 -10.92 5.19
CA ALA A 290 0.03 -10.20 6.26
C ALA A 290 -1.50 -10.34 6.20
N ALA A 291 -2.09 -10.49 5.01
CA ALA A 291 -3.50 -10.82 4.83
C ALA A 291 -3.78 -12.29 5.18
N ILE A 292 -3.01 -13.24 4.66
CA ILE A 292 -3.27 -14.68 4.83
C ILE A 292 -3.08 -15.15 6.28
N THR A 293 -2.09 -14.62 7.00
CA THR A 293 -1.69 -15.17 8.33
C THR A 293 -2.11 -14.29 9.51
N ALA A 294 -2.75 -13.15 9.25
CA ALA A 294 -2.95 -12.06 10.21
C ALA A 294 -1.69 -11.64 11.00
N SER A 295 -0.47 -11.98 10.56
CA SER A 295 0.73 -11.90 11.41
C SER A 295 1.05 -10.48 11.88
N ARG A 296 1.56 -10.35 13.11
CA ARG A 296 1.98 -9.03 13.65
C ARG A 296 3.10 -8.44 12.77
N PRO A 297 3.10 -7.14 12.42
CA PRO A 297 4.05 -6.57 11.46
C PRO A 297 5.53 -6.75 11.82
N LYS A 298 5.88 -6.76 13.12
CA LYS A 298 7.25 -7.04 13.57
C LYS A 298 7.64 -8.51 13.31
N ALA A 299 6.71 -9.47 13.37
CA ALA A 299 6.98 -10.89 13.16
C ALA A 299 7.41 -11.15 11.71
N LEU A 300 6.56 -10.79 10.74
CA LEU A 300 6.87 -10.90 9.30
C LEU A 300 8.17 -10.17 8.95
N LEU A 301 8.39 -8.96 9.46
CA LEU A 301 9.63 -8.24 9.21
C LEU A 301 10.91 -8.89 9.79
N HIS A 302 10.83 -9.90 10.65
CA HIS A 302 12.02 -10.65 11.13
C HIS A 302 12.19 -12.01 10.43
N LEU A 303 11.24 -12.41 9.59
CA LEU A 303 11.21 -13.68 8.87
C LEU A 303 12.52 -13.92 8.10
N ARG A 304 13.06 -15.13 8.29
CA ARG A 304 14.27 -15.66 7.63
C ARG A 304 13.90 -16.71 6.59
N TYR A 305 14.82 -17.04 5.69
CA TYR A 305 14.56 -18.15 4.74
C TYR A 305 14.52 -19.53 5.42
N ARG A 306 15.10 -19.71 6.63
CA ARG A 306 14.86 -20.92 7.44
C ARG A 306 13.41 -21.06 7.92
N ASP A 307 12.68 -19.95 8.00
CA ASP A 307 11.30 -19.87 8.50
C ASP A 307 10.28 -20.18 7.38
N ILE A 308 10.77 -20.50 6.17
CA ILE A 308 10.00 -20.84 4.98
C ILE A 308 10.41 -22.23 4.49
N GLY A 309 9.52 -23.21 4.62
CA GLY A 309 9.57 -24.44 3.85
C GLY A 309 8.84 -24.28 2.52
N VAL A 310 9.39 -24.86 1.45
CA VAL A 310 8.70 -25.00 0.16
C VAL A 310 8.68 -26.49 -0.19
N THR A 311 7.50 -27.04 -0.46
CA THR A 311 7.30 -28.48 -0.60
C THR A 311 6.29 -28.78 -1.71
N LEU A 312 6.58 -29.79 -2.53
CA LEU A 312 5.60 -30.41 -3.42
C LEU A 312 4.89 -31.53 -2.67
N ILE A 313 3.56 -31.53 -2.66
CA ILE A 313 2.73 -32.56 -2.01
C ILE A 313 1.88 -33.23 -3.09
N ARG A 314 1.78 -34.57 -3.08
CA ARG A 314 0.86 -35.27 -3.98
C ARG A 314 -0.58 -34.86 -3.67
N ASP A 315 -1.35 -34.65 -4.72
CA ASP A 315 -2.79 -34.45 -4.59
C ASP A 315 -3.46 -35.77 -4.17
N PRO A 316 -4.24 -35.81 -3.07
CA PRO A 316 -4.99 -37.00 -2.68
C PRO A 316 -6.00 -37.48 -3.72
N GLU A 317 -6.52 -36.55 -4.55
CA GLU A 317 -7.45 -36.85 -5.65
C GLU A 317 -6.72 -37.33 -6.93
N GLY A 318 -5.38 -37.31 -6.92
CA GLY A 318 -4.53 -37.62 -8.06
C GLY A 318 -4.23 -36.42 -8.96
N GLY A 319 -3.32 -36.61 -9.93
CA GLY A 319 -2.85 -35.56 -10.84
C GLY A 319 -1.47 -35.00 -10.47
N ARG A 320 -1.21 -33.74 -10.85
CA ARG A 320 0.09 -33.08 -10.58
C ARG A 320 0.22 -32.71 -9.09
N PRO A 321 1.41 -32.81 -8.47
CA PRO A 321 1.60 -32.38 -7.09
C PRO A 321 1.41 -30.88 -6.95
N ARG A 322 0.77 -30.43 -5.86
CA ARG A 322 0.58 -29.01 -5.56
C ARG A 322 1.75 -28.47 -4.76
N LEU A 323 2.13 -27.21 -5.00
CA LEU A 323 3.12 -26.52 -4.19
C LEU A 323 2.50 -26.02 -2.88
N PHE A 324 3.26 -26.09 -1.80
CA PHE A 324 2.90 -25.56 -0.49
C PHE A 324 4.04 -24.70 0.07
N ILE A 325 3.67 -23.54 0.61
CA ILE A 325 4.52 -22.73 1.49
C ILE A 325 4.19 -23.08 2.95
N PHE A 326 5.20 -23.56 3.68
CA PHE A 326 5.16 -23.76 5.13
C PHE A 326 5.82 -22.55 5.79
N LEU A 327 5.05 -21.71 6.47
CA LEU A 327 5.53 -20.44 7.05
C LEU A 327 5.48 -20.48 8.58
N LYS A 328 6.64 -20.35 9.23
CA LYS A 328 6.78 -20.40 10.69
C LYS A 328 7.36 -19.09 11.27
N PRO A 329 6.54 -18.06 11.53
CA PRO A 329 7.02 -16.75 11.99
C PRO A 329 7.48 -16.75 13.46
N ASP A 330 8.71 -17.21 13.70
CA ASP A 330 9.39 -17.39 15.00
C ASP A 330 9.55 -16.12 15.88
N PHE A 331 9.23 -14.92 15.36
CA PHE A 331 9.38 -13.65 16.09
C PHE A 331 8.05 -13.11 16.67
N THR A 332 7.55 -13.79 17.70
CA THR A 332 6.27 -13.51 18.39
C THR A 332 6.43 -12.59 19.63
N LYS A 333 5.34 -12.28 20.38
CA LYS A 333 5.37 -11.43 21.61
C LYS A 333 6.05 -12.18 22.76
N ARG A 334 7.38 -12.07 22.88
CA ARG A 334 8.20 -12.66 23.96
C ARG A 334 8.05 -11.91 25.28
N PHE A 335 7.04 -12.26 26.10
CA PHE A 335 6.88 -11.75 27.47
C PHE A 335 7.42 -12.72 28.54
N LEU A 336 7.33 -14.02 28.26
CA LEU A 336 7.81 -15.14 29.10
C LEU A 336 8.62 -16.12 28.25
N GLY A 337 9.62 -15.62 27.52
CA GLY A 337 10.48 -16.43 26.64
C GLY A 337 9.96 -16.62 25.20
N LYS A 338 10.35 -17.72 24.54
CA LYS A 338 9.87 -18.09 23.19
C LYS A 338 8.48 -18.72 23.33
N LYS A 339 7.44 -18.16 22.70
CA LYS A 339 6.22 -18.92 22.42
C LYS A 339 6.48 -19.89 21.27
N ALA A 340 5.79 -21.03 21.26
CA ALA A 340 5.69 -21.88 20.08
C ALA A 340 5.22 -21.04 18.88
N ALA A 341 5.83 -21.26 17.71
CA ALA A 341 5.50 -20.55 16.49
C ALA A 341 4.58 -21.41 15.63
N ASN A 342 3.34 -20.96 15.46
CA ASN A 342 2.35 -21.59 14.60
C ASN A 342 2.90 -21.69 13.17
N GLU A 343 2.76 -22.87 12.56
CA GLU A 343 3.18 -23.10 11.18
C GLU A 343 1.95 -23.01 10.26
N PHE A 344 1.88 -21.92 9.49
CA PHE A 344 0.86 -21.74 8.47
C PHE A 344 1.21 -22.56 7.23
N LYS A 345 0.28 -23.38 6.77
CA LYS A 345 0.40 -24.21 5.56
C LYS A 345 -0.42 -23.53 4.47
N ILE A 346 0.24 -22.91 3.51
CA ILE A 346 -0.39 -22.11 2.45
C ILE A 346 -0.32 -22.94 1.16
N PRO A 347 -1.44 -23.55 0.70
CA PRO A 347 -1.48 -24.29 -0.57
C PRO A 347 -1.45 -23.36 -1.77
N GLU A 348 -0.94 -23.83 -2.90
CA GLU A 348 -1.08 -23.12 -4.18
C GLU A 348 -2.51 -23.22 -4.72
N ILE A 349 -3.20 -22.07 -4.80
CA ILE A 349 -4.45 -21.92 -5.54
C ILE A 349 -4.10 -21.94 -7.03
N ILE A 350 -4.54 -22.97 -7.76
CA ILE A 350 -4.23 -23.15 -9.19
C ILE A 350 -5.03 -22.18 -10.06
N PHE A 351 -6.36 -22.23 -10.06
CA PHE A 351 -7.18 -21.30 -10.85
C PHE A 351 -7.45 -19.98 -10.09
N ASP A 352 -6.38 -19.33 -9.64
CA ASP A 352 -6.43 -18.03 -8.95
C ASP A 352 -6.90 -16.93 -9.94
N PRO A 353 -8.03 -16.24 -9.69
CA PRO A 353 -8.51 -15.14 -10.53
C PRO A 353 -7.44 -14.07 -10.82
N THR A 354 -6.49 -13.82 -9.91
CA THR A 354 -5.41 -12.85 -10.15
C THR A 354 -4.13 -13.19 -9.40
N LEU A 355 -3.04 -13.42 -10.13
CA LEU A 355 -1.72 -13.73 -9.55
C LEU A 355 -1.16 -12.59 -8.68
N VAL A 356 -1.80 -11.41 -8.70
CA VAL A 356 -1.57 -10.29 -7.77
C VAL A 356 -1.70 -10.72 -6.30
N LEU A 357 -2.56 -11.70 -5.98
CA LEU A 357 -2.72 -12.21 -4.62
C LEU A 357 -1.81 -13.41 -4.28
N SER A 358 -1.13 -14.01 -5.26
CA SER A 358 -0.39 -15.26 -5.08
C SER A 358 0.95 -15.07 -4.34
N PRO A 359 1.09 -15.60 -3.09
CA PRO A 359 2.37 -15.60 -2.38
C PRO A 359 3.39 -16.55 -3.03
N HIS A 360 2.92 -17.56 -3.76
CA HIS A 360 3.76 -18.52 -4.47
C HIS A 360 4.53 -17.82 -5.60
N VAL A 361 3.83 -17.05 -6.45
CA VAL A 361 4.47 -16.29 -7.54
C VAL A 361 5.53 -15.34 -6.98
N CYS A 362 5.20 -14.55 -5.96
CA CYS A 362 6.16 -13.58 -5.41
C CYS A 362 7.36 -14.24 -4.70
N LEU A 363 7.14 -15.29 -3.89
CA LEU A 363 8.23 -16.01 -3.22
C LEU A 363 9.16 -16.70 -4.24
N LEU A 364 8.60 -17.42 -5.21
CA LEU A 364 9.39 -18.12 -6.23
C LEU A 364 10.20 -17.13 -7.07
N SER A 365 9.62 -16.00 -7.44
CA SER A 365 10.34 -14.92 -8.15
C SER A 365 11.56 -14.42 -7.37
N MET A 366 11.39 -14.20 -6.06
CA MET A 366 12.49 -13.80 -5.18
C MET A 366 13.55 -14.90 -5.04
N LEU A 367 13.13 -16.17 -4.91
CA LEU A 367 14.03 -17.33 -4.76
C LEU A 367 14.83 -17.63 -6.04
N PHE A 368 14.22 -17.59 -7.22
CA PHE A 368 14.91 -17.78 -8.49
C PHE A 368 15.89 -16.63 -8.75
N HIS A 369 15.49 -15.38 -8.49
CA HIS A 369 16.37 -14.21 -8.63
C HIS A 369 17.65 -14.33 -7.79
N ILE A 370 17.56 -14.76 -6.53
CA ILE A 370 18.74 -14.95 -5.66
C ILE A 370 19.44 -16.31 -5.82
N LYS A 371 18.97 -17.17 -6.74
CA LYS A 371 19.40 -18.58 -6.90
C LYS A 371 19.40 -19.33 -5.56
N GLY A 372 18.25 -19.32 -4.88
CA GLY A 372 18.10 -19.73 -3.48
C GLY A 372 17.95 -21.24 -3.24
N PHE A 373 17.57 -22.04 -4.24
CA PHE A 373 17.43 -23.49 -4.10
C PHE A 373 18.79 -24.20 -4.00
N LYS A 374 18.87 -25.25 -3.17
CA LYS A 374 20.11 -26.00 -2.93
C LYS A 374 20.39 -26.93 -4.11
N THR A 375 21.62 -26.85 -4.62
CA THR A 375 22.14 -27.73 -5.67
C THR A 375 23.22 -28.65 -5.08
N ILE A 376 23.35 -29.86 -5.62
CA ILE A 376 24.42 -30.82 -5.25
C ILE A 376 25.23 -31.23 -6.48
N SER A 377 24.57 -31.51 -7.61
CA SER A 377 25.27 -31.90 -8.85
C SER A 377 25.92 -30.70 -9.54
N THR A 378 27.18 -30.85 -9.95
CA THR A 378 27.93 -29.84 -10.72
C THR A 378 27.52 -29.83 -12.19
N ASN A 379 27.15 -31.00 -12.74
CA ASN A 379 26.97 -31.22 -14.18
C ASN A 379 25.54 -31.72 -14.55
N GLY A 380 24.70 -32.02 -13.57
CA GLY A 380 23.34 -32.52 -13.77
C GLY A 380 22.26 -31.43 -13.82
N PRO A 381 21.00 -31.78 -14.10
CA PRO A 381 19.89 -30.82 -14.13
C PRO A 381 19.64 -30.19 -12.75
N VAL A 382 19.54 -28.86 -12.72
CA VAL A 382 19.35 -28.04 -11.52
C VAL A 382 17.97 -27.38 -11.51
N LEU A 383 17.37 -27.21 -10.34
CA LEU A 383 16.19 -26.38 -10.11
C LEU A 383 16.60 -24.88 -10.10
N ASP A 384 16.75 -24.32 -11.29
CA ASP A 384 17.22 -22.95 -11.53
C ASP A 384 16.16 -22.03 -12.19
N CYS A 385 15.08 -22.59 -12.73
CA CYS A 385 13.99 -21.88 -13.40
C CYS A 385 12.59 -22.45 -13.05
N SER A 386 11.54 -21.72 -13.41
CA SER A 386 10.15 -22.03 -13.02
C SER A 386 9.51 -23.14 -13.88
N GLU A 387 9.93 -23.29 -15.13
CA GLU A 387 9.51 -24.37 -16.03
C GLU A 387 9.86 -25.74 -15.44
N LYS A 388 11.11 -25.87 -14.97
CA LYS A 388 11.59 -27.09 -14.32
C LYS A 388 10.82 -27.41 -13.04
N LEU A 389 10.42 -26.39 -12.28
CA LEU A 389 9.64 -26.55 -11.05
C LEU A 389 8.27 -27.19 -11.34
N TYR A 390 7.51 -26.65 -12.29
CA TYR A 390 6.17 -27.16 -12.63
C TYR A 390 6.19 -28.43 -13.51
N SER A 391 7.37 -28.89 -13.93
CA SER A 391 7.59 -30.25 -14.46
C SER A 391 7.98 -31.30 -13.40
N LEU A 392 8.20 -30.92 -12.13
CA LEU A 392 8.54 -31.89 -11.09
C LEU A 392 7.33 -32.72 -10.65
N GLY A 393 7.49 -34.05 -10.69
CA GLY A 393 6.68 -34.96 -9.89
C GLY A 393 7.19 -35.08 -8.45
N VAL A 394 6.36 -35.64 -7.56
CA VAL A 394 6.84 -36.26 -6.32
C VAL A 394 7.23 -37.70 -6.65
N LEU A 395 8.37 -38.18 -6.15
CA LEU A 395 8.85 -39.54 -6.42
C LEU A 395 7.91 -40.61 -5.84
N ASP A 396 7.90 -41.80 -6.43
CA ASP A 396 7.06 -42.91 -5.96
C ASP A 396 7.49 -43.44 -4.58
N GLY A 397 6.53 -43.97 -3.84
CA GLY A 397 6.66 -44.23 -2.39
C GLY A 397 6.67 -42.98 -1.49
N LYS A 398 6.63 -41.75 -2.03
CA LYS A 398 6.55 -40.51 -1.23
C LYS A 398 5.23 -39.76 -1.43
N GLY A 399 4.64 -39.31 -0.33
CA GLY A 399 3.52 -38.34 -0.35
C GLY A 399 3.96 -36.89 -0.58
N GLN A 400 5.21 -36.53 -0.25
CA GLN A 400 5.75 -35.18 -0.41
C GLN A 400 7.25 -35.16 -0.75
N GLN A 401 7.71 -34.08 -1.39
CA GLN A 401 9.09 -33.84 -1.76
C GLN A 401 9.47 -32.37 -1.46
N GLN A 402 10.29 -32.15 -0.43
CA GLN A 402 10.70 -30.81 0.00
C GLN A 402 11.78 -30.23 -0.91
N LEU A 403 11.64 -28.95 -1.26
CA LEU A 403 12.59 -28.17 -2.04
C LEU A 403 13.53 -27.42 -1.09
N LYS A 404 14.72 -27.97 -0.84
CA LYS A 404 15.68 -27.41 0.12
C LYS A 404 16.27 -26.09 -0.40
N LEU A 405 16.38 -25.10 0.49
CA LEU A 405 17.10 -23.84 0.25
C LEU A 405 18.60 -23.97 0.61
N ARG A 406 19.44 -23.08 0.06
CA ARG A 406 20.88 -23.00 0.33
C ARG A 406 21.15 -22.54 1.76
N ALA A 407 22.15 -23.14 2.41
CA ALA A 407 22.51 -22.85 3.80
C ALA A 407 22.86 -21.36 4.00
N GLU A 408 23.57 -20.78 3.02
CA GLU A 408 24.04 -19.39 3.03
C GLU A 408 22.89 -18.36 3.05
N ILE A 409 21.68 -18.73 2.63
CA ILE A 409 20.50 -17.85 2.65
C ILE A 409 19.56 -18.10 3.83
N LEU A 410 19.58 -19.29 4.46
CA LEU A 410 18.67 -19.66 5.56
C LEU A 410 18.64 -18.62 6.68
N ASP A 411 19.82 -18.11 7.05
CA ASP A 411 20.01 -17.11 8.11
C ASP A 411 19.73 -15.66 7.66
N LYS A 412 19.40 -15.41 6.39
CA LYS A 412 19.16 -14.06 5.86
C LYS A 412 17.68 -13.66 5.95
N PHE A 413 17.39 -12.36 5.95
CA PHE A 413 16.02 -11.85 6.00
C PHE A 413 15.31 -11.96 4.65
N VAL A 414 14.03 -12.32 4.68
CA VAL A 414 13.13 -12.34 3.52
C VAL A 414 12.78 -10.90 3.11
N PHE A 415 12.36 -10.08 4.09
CA PHE A 415 12.12 -8.65 3.89
C PHE A 415 13.36 -7.85 4.27
N CYS A 416 14.09 -7.37 3.27
CA CYS A 416 15.42 -6.80 3.42
C CYS A 416 15.53 -5.37 2.87
N GLN A 417 16.56 -4.66 3.30
CA GLN A 417 16.97 -3.39 2.70
C GLN A 417 17.69 -3.64 1.37
N VAL A 418 17.66 -2.61 0.52
CA VAL A 418 18.51 -2.50 -0.66
C VAL A 418 19.46 -1.33 -0.40
N GLU A 419 20.73 -1.49 -0.74
CA GLU A 419 21.75 -0.47 -0.55
C GLU A 419 22.32 -0.04 -1.90
N ARG A 420 22.49 1.27 -2.12
CA ARG A 420 23.01 1.80 -3.38
C ARG A 420 24.54 1.71 -3.38
N GLU A 421 25.08 1.19 -4.47
CA GLU A 421 26.53 1.00 -4.70
C GLU A 421 26.95 1.80 -5.95
N PRO A 422 28.25 2.04 -6.20
CA PRO A 422 28.70 2.91 -7.29
C PRO A 422 28.22 2.48 -8.69
N THR A 423 28.06 1.17 -8.89
CA THR A 423 27.66 0.53 -10.15
C THR A 423 26.16 0.18 -10.21
N GLY A 424 25.37 0.48 -9.17
CA GLY A 424 23.96 0.09 -9.10
C GLY A 424 23.46 -0.03 -7.66
N TYR A 425 23.05 -1.23 -7.25
CA TYR A 425 22.59 -1.51 -5.89
C TYR A 425 22.77 -2.99 -5.53
N ARG A 426 22.79 -3.27 -4.22
CA ARG A 426 22.90 -4.60 -3.64
C ARG A 426 21.67 -4.92 -2.79
N ILE A 427 21.08 -6.07 -3.03
CA ILE A 427 20.00 -6.62 -2.18
C ILE A 427 20.65 -7.14 -0.90
N ALA A 428 20.60 -6.32 0.17
CA ALA A 428 21.28 -6.59 1.43
C ALA A 428 20.42 -7.52 2.31
N LEU A 429 20.34 -8.81 1.93
CA LEU A 429 19.58 -9.84 2.64
C LEU A 429 20.01 -9.97 4.12
N GLU A 430 21.22 -9.54 4.50
CA GLU A 430 21.68 -9.48 5.88
C GLU A 430 21.07 -8.32 6.71
N LYS A 431 20.43 -7.34 6.06
CA LYS A 431 19.89 -6.11 6.68
C LYS A 431 18.36 -6.04 6.59
N ARG A 432 17.68 -6.37 7.68
CA ARG A 432 16.22 -6.34 7.85
C ARG A 432 15.55 -5.07 7.31
N LEU A 433 14.41 -5.19 6.64
CA LEU A 433 13.59 -4.03 6.22
C LEU A 433 13.10 -3.23 7.45
N LYS A 434 13.18 -1.91 7.36
CA LYS A 434 12.79 -0.99 8.44
C LYS A 434 11.28 -0.78 8.46
N GLU A 435 10.66 -0.93 9.63
CA GLU A 435 9.22 -0.71 9.84
C GLU A 435 8.76 0.73 9.51
N SER A 436 9.68 1.71 9.55
CA SER A 436 9.45 3.07 9.07
C SER A 436 9.33 3.14 7.54
N THR A 437 10.09 2.31 6.82
CA THR A 437 10.10 2.23 5.36
C THR A 437 8.84 1.52 4.86
N LEU A 438 8.51 0.36 5.44
CA LEU A 438 7.25 -0.35 5.18
C LEU A 438 6.02 0.56 5.39
N ARG A 439 5.93 1.25 6.54
CA ARG A 439 4.81 2.18 6.82
C ARG A 439 4.80 3.40 5.92
N TYR A 440 5.95 3.83 5.41
CA TYR A 440 6.00 4.89 4.40
C TYR A 440 5.44 4.40 3.07
N TRP A 441 5.94 3.25 2.57
CA TRP A 441 5.50 2.66 1.31
C TRP A 441 4.01 2.34 1.29
N MET A 442 3.51 1.59 2.28
CA MET A 442 2.08 1.26 2.36
C MET A 442 1.19 2.49 2.39
N ARG A 443 1.54 3.52 3.18
CA ARG A 443 0.79 4.77 3.18
C ARG A 443 0.81 5.43 1.81
N ARG A 444 1.97 5.49 1.13
CA ARG A 444 2.11 6.21 -0.14
C ARG A 444 1.38 5.51 -1.29
N VAL A 445 1.34 4.18 -1.30
CA VAL A 445 0.51 3.44 -2.26
C VAL A 445 -0.98 3.66 -1.99
N GLY A 446 -1.41 3.65 -0.72
CA GLY A 446 -2.80 3.99 -0.37
C GLY A 446 -3.19 5.43 -0.71
N GLU A 447 -2.28 6.39 -0.52
CA GLU A 447 -2.41 7.79 -0.97
C GLU A 447 -2.59 7.88 -2.51
N ILE A 448 -1.95 6.99 -3.30
CA ILE A 448 -2.13 6.91 -4.77
C ILE A 448 -3.42 6.18 -5.17
N THR A 449 -3.83 5.15 -4.40
CA THR A 449 -5.07 4.39 -4.60
C THR A 449 -6.31 5.25 -4.31
N GLY A 450 -6.14 6.45 -3.75
CA GLY A 450 -7.25 7.35 -3.43
C GLY A 450 -8.01 6.97 -2.16
N PHE A 451 -7.52 6.03 -1.35
CA PHE A 451 -8.16 5.63 -0.10
C PHE A 451 -8.24 6.81 0.90
N GLU A 452 -9.37 6.94 1.60
CA GLU A 452 -9.51 7.97 2.63
C GLU A 452 -8.60 7.70 3.85
N GLN A 453 -8.53 6.44 4.29
CA GLN A 453 -7.77 6.06 5.48
C GLN A 453 -6.31 5.78 5.14
N VAL A 454 -5.41 6.40 5.92
CA VAL A 454 -3.96 6.15 5.88
C VAL A 454 -3.65 4.66 6.11
N THR A 455 -3.35 3.97 5.00
CA THR A 455 -3.00 2.55 4.94
C THR A 455 -1.79 2.23 5.82
N ARG A 456 -1.89 1.14 6.58
CA ARG A 456 -0.89 0.71 7.57
C ARG A 456 -0.92 -0.82 7.70
N PRO A 457 0.20 -1.48 8.04
CA PRO A 457 0.27 -2.94 8.15
C PRO A 457 -0.80 -3.60 9.04
N TYR A 458 -1.34 -2.88 10.03
CA TYR A 458 -2.37 -3.40 10.93
C TYR A 458 -3.77 -3.53 10.29
N LEU A 459 -4.09 -2.83 9.19
CA LEU A 459 -5.42 -2.97 8.55
C LEU A 459 -5.63 -4.39 7.98
N LEU A 460 -4.55 -4.98 7.45
CA LEU A 460 -4.51 -6.36 6.98
C LEU A 460 -4.78 -7.35 8.12
N ARG A 461 -4.11 -7.16 9.27
CA ARG A 461 -4.34 -7.98 10.46
C ARG A 461 -5.74 -7.81 11.06
N TYR A 462 -6.37 -6.64 10.94
CA TYR A 462 -7.74 -6.44 11.41
C TYR A 462 -8.76 -7.15 10.50
N ALA A 463 -8.62 -7.02 9.18
CA ALA A 463 -9.44 -7.78 8.22
C ALA A 463 -9.28 -9.28 8.42
N ALA A 464 -8.05 -9.80 8.38
CA ALA A 464 -7.77 -11.23 8.52
C ALA A 464 -8.28 -11.82 9.85
N ALA A 465 -8.10 -11.11 10.97
CA ALA A 465 -8.66 -11.52 12.25
C ALA A 465 -10.20 -11.58 12.23
N LYS A 466 -10.87 -10.70 11.46
CA LYS A 466 -12.32 -10.71 11.29
C LYS A 466 -12.79 -11.82 10.36
N GLU A 467 -12.10 -12.10 9.25
CA GLU A 467 -12.44 -13.25 8.40
C GLU A 467 -12.36 -14.56 9.20
N PHE A 468 -11.36 -14.70 10.09
CA PHE A 468 -11.28 -15.83 11.02
C PHE A 468 -12.44 -15.86 12.02
N ASN A 469 -12.85 -14.73 12.60
CA ASN A 469 -14.01 -14.65 13.50
C ASN A 469 -15.36 -14.92 12.80
N ASN A 470 -15.42 -14.76 11.47
CA ASN A 470 -16.63 -14.94 10.67
C ASN A 470 -16.65 -16.28 9.91
N SER A 471 -15.67 -17.17 10.13
CA SER A 471 -15.52 -18.44 9.41
C SER A 471 -16.03 -19.61 10.25
N GLU A 472 -16.92 -20.42 9.66
CA GLU A 472 -17.40 -21.68 10.27
C GLU A 472 -16.28 -22.73 10.44
N GLU A 473 -15.15 -22.57 9.74
CA GLU A 473 -13.97 -23.45 9.84
C GLU A 473 -13.02 -23.06 11.00
N VAL A 474 -13.15 -21.86 11.58
CA VAL A 474 -12.17 -21.31 12.54
C VAL A 474 -12.84 -20.99 13.88
N THR A 475 -12.74 -21.94 14.81
CA THR A 475 -13.22 -21.76 16.20
C THR A 475 -12.46 -20.65 16.94
N ASP A 476 -13.08 -20.06 17.97
CA ASP A 476 -12.43 -19.03 18.81
C ASP A 476 -11.11 -19.50 19.42
N ALA A 477 -11.00 -20.78 19.78
CA ALA A 477 -9.75 -21.37 20.25
C ALA A 477 -8.65 -21.34 19.17
N LEU A 478 -8.98 -21.72 17.93
CA LEU A 478 -8.05 -21.66 16.80
C LEU A 478 -7.72 -20.21 16.41
N GLN A 479 -8.71 -19.30 16.48
CA GLN A 479 -8.51 -17.87 16.29
C GLN A 479 -7.52 -17.30 17.33
N ASN A 480 -7.70 -17.62 18.61
CA ASN A 480 -6.83 -17.21 19.70
C ASN A 480 -5.40 -17.77 19.54
N VAL A 481 -5.25 -19.02 19.09
CA VAL A 481 -3.95 -19.60 18.70
C VAL A 481 -3.31 -18.80 17.56
N ILE A 482 -4.02 -18.60 16.43
CA ILE A 482 -3.53 -17.88 15.24
C ILE A 482 -3.11 -16.45 15.58
N LEU A 483 -3.97 -15.72 16.28
CA LEU A 483 -3.72 -14.33 16.67
C LEU A 483 -2.73 -14.22 17.84
N GLN A 484 -2.49 -15.30 18.58
CA GLN A 484 -1.75 -15.35 19.84
C GLN A 484 -2.35 -14.35 20.82
N HIS A 485 -3.61 -14.57 21.15
CA HIS A 485 -4.35 -13.99 22.27
C HIS A 485 -4.43 -15.05 23.39
N SER A 486 -4.74 -14.64 24.62
CA SER A 486 -5.11 -15.54 25.70
C SER A 486 -6.61 -15.87 25.65
N ASP A 487 -7.42 -14.86 25.35
CA ASP A 487 -8.88 -14.91 25.40
C ASP A 487 -9.50 -14.02 24.29
N ILE A 488 -10.70 -14.38 23.83
CA ILE A 488 -11.46 -13.74 22.75
C ILE A 488 -11.84 -12.29 23.05
N SER A 489 -11.95 -11.88 24.32
CA SER A 489 -12.17 -10.47 24.64
C SER A 489 -10.94 -9.60 24.26
N THR A 490 -9.77 -10.19 24.03
CA THR A 490 -8.62 -9.51 23.40
C THR A 490 -8.95 -9.09 21.97
N PHE A 491 -9.68 -9.92 21.21
CA PHE A 491 -10.21 -9.56 19.90
C PHE A 491 -11.23 -8.42 20.05
N VAL A 492 -12.29 -8.60 20.86
CA VAL A 492 -13.36 -7.60 21.05
C VAL A 492 -12.80 -6.22 21.47
N ARG A 493 -12.00 -6.17 22.55
CA ARG A 493 -11.45 -4.92 23.12
C ARG A 493 -10.47 -4.19 22.18
N HIS A 494 -9.74 -4.90 21.32
CA HIS A 494 -8.66 -4.31 20.52
C HIS A 494 -8.87 -4.28 19.01
N TYR A 495 -9.75 -5.10 18.45
CA TYR A 495 -9.95 -5.24 17.01
C TYR A 495 -11.18 -4.47 16.53
N GLU A 496 -12.25 -4.37 17.34
CA GLU A 496 -13.34 -3.36 17.28
C GLU A 496 -13.63 -2.88 15.85
N VAL A 497 -14.33 -3.73 15.12
CA VAL A 497 -14.55 -3.65 13.68
C VAL A 497 -15.95 -3.16 13.36
N ASP A 498 -16.10 -2.43 12.24
CA ASP A 498 -17.40 -1.99 11.73
C ASP A 498 -18.36 -3.18 11.57
N VAL A 499 -19.65 -2.97 11.81
CA VAL A 499 -20.72 -3.93 11.49
C VAL A 499 -20.91 -3.95 9.97
N ASP A 500 -20.55 -5.07 9.35
CA ASP A 500 -20.52 -5.27 7.89
C ASP A 500 -21.57 -6.27 7.37
N VAL A 501 -22.47 -6.70 8.24
CA VAL A 501 -23.60 -7.58 7.90
C VAL A 501 -24.89 -6.77 7.72
N ASP A 502 -25.79 -7.25 6.86
CA ASP A 502 -27.10 -6.64 6.66
C ASP A 502 -28.06 -6.98 7.81
N VAL A 503 -27.87 -6.27 8.94
CA VAL A 503 -28.73 -6.37 10.13
C VAL A 503 -30.20 -6.13 9.79
N GLN A 504 -30.51 -5.23 8.84
CA GLN A 504 -31.88 -4.96 8.44
C GLN A 504 -32.51 -6.15 7.69
N GLY A 505 -31.78 -6.71 6.72
CA GLY A 505 -32.22 -7.89 5.96
C GLY A 505 -32.36 -9.14 6.83
N ILE A 506 -31.48 -9.30 7.83
CA ILE A 506 -31.55 -10.36 8.84
C ILE A 506 -32.82 -10.21 9.71
N ILE A 507 -33.00 -9.06 10.37
CA ILE A 507 -34.15 -8.81 11.26
C ILE A 507 -35.48 -8.94 10.52
N ARG A 508 -35.57 -8.42 9.29
CA ARG A 508 -36.79 -8.46 8.48
C ARG A 508 -36.98 -9.77 7.71
N LYS A 509 -36.02 -10.70 7.78
CA LYS A 509 -35.99 -11.99 7.05
C LYS A 509 -36.19 -11.84 5.52
N THR A 510 -35.78 -10.71 4.94
CA THR A 510 -35.96 -10.38 3.51
C THR A 510 -34.85 -10.91 2.61
N GLY A 511 -33.97 -11.79 3.13
CA GLY A 511 -32.66 -12.06 2.55
C GLY A 511 -31.64 -10.98 2.91
N SER A 512 -30.36 -11.31 2.81
CA SER A 512 -29.25 -10.45 3.25
C SER A 512 -28.51 -9.80 2.08
N GLN A 513 -28.20 -8.51 2.24
CA GLN A 513 -27.32 -7.74 1.37
C GLN A 513 -25.91 -7.55 1.99
N THR A 514 -25.45 -8.44 2.87
CA THR A 514 -24.14 -8.36 3.57
C THR A 514 -22.97 -8.00 2.62
N SER A 515 -22.94 -8.50 1.38
CA SER A 515 -21.89 -8.13 0.41
C SER A 515 -21.84 -6.63 0.08
N ARG A 516 -22.99 -5.94 0.04
CA ARG A 516 -23.07 -4.47 -0.15
C ARG A 516 -22.65 -3.72 1.10
N VAL A 517 -23.01 -4.22 2.29
CA VAL A 517 -22.64 -3.60 3.58
C VAL A 517 -21.13 -3.76 3.82
N ARG A 518 -20.56 -4.94 3.60
CA ARG A 518 -19.11 -5.21 3.57
C ARG A 518 -18.36 -4.30 2.58
N PHE A 519 -18.90 -4.09 1.38
CA PHE A 519 -18.32 -3.12 0.45
C PHE A 519 -18.33 -1.70 1.02
N ALA A 520 -19.44 -1.22 1.60
CA ALA A 520 -19.49 0.09 2.25
C ALA A 520 -18.54 0.21 3.47
N CYS A 521 -18.22 -0.90 4.13
CA CYS A 521 -17.21 -0.96 5.19
C CYS A 521 -15.76 -0.95 4.69
N SER A 522 -15.49 -1.38 3.45
CA SER A 522 -14.15 -1.55 2.84
C SER A 522 -13.36 -0.24 2.66
N LEU A 523 -12.07 -0.36 2.33
CA LEU A 523 -11.31 0.80 1.83
C LEU A 523 -11.70 1.17 0.40
N SER A 524 -12.10 0.21 -0.43
CA SER A 524 -12.41 0.39 -1.85
C SER A 524 -13.62 1.31 -2.08
N ALA A 525 -14.62 1.27 -1.19
CA ALA A 525 -15.73 2.24 -1.21
C ALA A 525 -15.30 3.69 -0.90
N SER A 526 -14.06 3.91 -0.45
CA SER A 526 -13.46 5.24 -0.24
C SER A 526 -12.50 5.69 -1.35
N ILE A 527 -12.33 4.92 -2.43
CA ILE A 527 -11.45 5.25 -3.54
C ILE A 527 -11.93 6.53 -4.24
N ASP A 528 -11.03 7.49 -4.33
CA ASP A 528 -11.24 8.75 -5.02
C ASP A 528 -9.89 9.21 -5.64
N PRO A 529 -9.74 9.19 -6.98
CA PRO A 529 -8.51 9.60 -7.66
C PRO A 529 -8.12 11.06 -7.45
N ASP A 530 -9.07 11.94 -7.12
CA ASP A 530 -8.85 13.39 -6.95
C ASP A 530 -8.52 13.80 -5.51
N ARG A 531 -8.57 12.85 -4.57
CA ARG A 531 -8.29 13.04 -3.15
C ARG A 531 -6.91 13.71 -2.92
N PRO A 532 -6.84 14.92 -2.34
CA PRO A 532 -5.62 15.76 -2.38
C PRO A 532 -4.53 15.31 -1.39
N TYR A 533 -3.74 14.31 -1.77
CA TYR A 533 -2.58 13.84 -1.01
C TYR A 533 -1.27 14.61 -1.29
N LYS A 534 -1.28 15.48 -2.32
CA LYS A 534 -0.20 16.40 -2.70
C LYS A 534 -0.65 17.86 -2.50
N LEU A 535 0.32 18.78 -2.53
CA LEU A 535 0.05 20.21 -2.71
C LEU A 535 0.39 20.60 -4.15
N SER A 536 -0.29 21.61 -4.69
CA SER A 536 0.10 22.22 -5.97
C SER A 536 1.51 22.82 -5.89
N PRO A 537 2.19 23.04 -7.03
CA PRO A 537 3.46 23.77 -7.05
C PRO A 537 3.35 25.19 -6.45
N GLU A 538 2.20 25.85 -6.60
CA GLU A 538 1.87 27.22 -6.14
C GLU A 538 1.68 27.23 -4.62
N GLU A 539 0.89 26.30 -4.10
CA GLU A 539 0.78 26.07 -2.65
C GLU A 539 2.15 25.73 -2.04
N SER A 540 2.91 24.84 -2.68
CA SER A 540 4.22 24.45 -2.17
C SER A 540 5.28 25.56 -2.31
N LYS A 541 5.04 26.58 -3.16
CA LYS A 541 5.81 27.84 -3.19
C LYS A 541 5.36 28.76 -2.06
N SER A 542 4.05 29.02 -1.89
CA SER A 542 3.52 29.98 -0.89
C SER A 542 3.84 29.59 0.57
N LEU A 543 4.01 28.30 0.86
CA LEU A 543 4.52 27.84 2.17
C LEU A 543 5.91 28.39 2.55
N ASN A 544 6.70 28.88 1.60
CA ASN A 544 7.98 29.55 1.90
C ASN A 544 7.80 30.97 2.43
N GLU A 545 6.69 31.61 2.09
CA GLU A 545 6.39 33.02 2.40
C GLU A 545 5.73 33.22 3.77
N LEU A 546 5.30 32.13 4.41
CA LEU A 546 4.75 32.14 5.77
C LEU A 546 5.73 32.82 6.75
N PRO A 547 5.29 33.77 7.60
CA PRO A 547 6.17 34.50 8.52
C PRO A 547 7.04 33.60 9.41
N VAL A 548 6.50 32.48 9.89
CA VAL A 548 7.24 31.48 10.69
C VAL A 548 8.34 30.78 9.89
N VAL A 549 8.19 30.63 8.57
CA VAL A 549 9.18 30.03 7.68
C VAL A 549 10.24 31.06 7.30
N ARG A 550 9.86 32.30 6.97
CA ARG A 550 10.78 33.43 6.74
C ARG A 550 11.68 33.66 7.98
N ALA A 551 11.11 33.82 9.17
CA ALA A 551 11.89 34.02 10.41
C ALA A 551 12.87 32.87 10.73
N ARG A 552 12.54 31.62 10.34
CA ARG A 552 13.47 30.47 10.44
C ARG A 552 14.56 30.53 9.36
N GLN A 553 14.24 30.97 8.14
CA GLN A 553 15.20 31.23 7.08
C GLN A 553 16.19 32.34 7.47
N ASP A 554 15.71 33.43 8.06
CA ASP A 554 16.56 34.51 8.57
C ASP A 554 17.44 34.07 9.73
N THR A 555 16.90 33.21 10.61
CA THR A 555 17.71 32.53 11.64
C THR A 555 18.82 31.69 11.01
N VAL A 556 18.54 30.90 9.97
CA VAL A 556 19.54 30.14 9.21
C VAL A 556 20.59 31.07 8.60
N ASN A 557 20.17 32.15 7.94
CA ASN A 557 21.05 33.13 7.31
C ASN A 557 21.97 33.82 8.34
N LYS A 558 21.41 34.27 9.48
CA LYS A 558 22.15 34.89 10.61
C LYS A 558 23.12 33.92 11.29
N ARG A 559 22.79 32.62 11.35
CA ARG A 559 23.72 31.57 11.84
C ARG A 559 24.79 31.22 10.81
N LYS A 560 24.48 31.22 9.51
CA LYS A 560 25.44 31.01 8.41
C LYS A 560 26.54 32.08 8.44
N ARG A 561 26.16 33.37 8.40
CA ARG A 561 27.09 34.51 8.49
C ARG A 561 27.99 34.43 9.74
N LYS A 562 27.43 34.04 10.90
CA LYS A 562 28.21 33.86 12.15
C LYS A 562 29.16 32.65 12.13
N TRP A 563 28.86 31.60 11.37
CA TRP A 563 29.79 30.48 11.16
C TRP A 563 30.90 30.86 10.18
N GLU A 564 30.57 31.59 9.11
CA GLU A 564 31.54 32.07 8.11
C GLU A 564 32.53 33.08 8.71
N ASP A 565 32.07 34.03 9.54
CA ASP A 565 32.94 34.92 10.34
C ASP A 565 33.90 34.15 11.25
N ARG A 566 33.41 33.12 11.95
CA ARG A 566 34.24 32.30 12.85
C ARG A 566 35.25 31.46 12.08
N LYS A 567 34.85 30.85 10.96
CA LYS A 567 35.76 30.14 10.04
C LYS A 567 36.85 31.08 9.53
N ALA A 568 36.49 32.29 9.08
CA ALA A 568 37.47 33.27 8.59
C ALA A 568 38.44 33.75 9.68
N LYS A 569 37.96 33.94 10.92
CA LYS A 569 38.81 34.26 12.08
C LYS A 569 39.77 33.13 12.44
N LEU A 570 39.30 31.88 12.39
CA LEU A 570 40.15 30.70 12.56
C LEU A 570 41.20 30.61 11.44
N SER A 571 40.82 30.71 10.17
CA SER A 571 41.75 30.65 9.05
C SER A 571 42.83 31.74 9.10
N ARG A 572 42.49 32.96 9.52
CA ARG A 572 43.48 34.01 9.78
C ARG A 572 44.41 33.68 10.95
N ALA A 573 43.89 33.13 12.04
CA ALA A 573 44.71 32.71 13.18
C ALA A 573 45.68 31.57 12.80
N MET A 574 45.21 30.57 12.03
CA MET A 574 46.04 29.49 11.49
C MET A 574 47.17 30.04 10.60
N ALA A 575 46.84 30.91 9.64
CA ALA A 575 47.82 31.52 8.74
C ALA A 575 48.88 32.34 9.49
N VAL A 576 48.48 33.11 10.52
CA VAL A 576 49.43 33.85 11.37
C VAL A 576 50.32 32.89 12.16
N CYS A 577 49.78 31.80 12.73
CA CYS A 577 50.60 30.80 13.44
C CYS A 577 51.57 30.08 12.49
N GLN A 578 51.14 29.76 11.26
CA GLN A 578 51.99 29.13 10.26
C GLN A 578 53.11 30.07 9.79
N ALA A 579 52.82 31.36 9.59
CA ALA A 579 53.82 32.36 9.23
C ALA A 579 54.82 32.68 10.36
N THR A 580 54.42 32.56 11.64
CA THR A 580 55.29 32.85 12.79
C THR A 580 56.08 31.65 13.32
N PHE A 581 55.68 30.41 13.01
CA PHE A 581 56.33 29.19 13.52
C PHE A 581 56.73 28.17 12.44
N GLY A 582 56.36 28.37 11.17
CA GLY A 582 56.65 27.41 10.08
C GLY A 582 58.12 27.25 9.69
N HIS A 583 59.03 28.06 10.23
CA HIS A 583 60.48 27.96 10.04
C HIS A 583 61.25 27.56 11.31
N LEU A 584 60.57 27.28 12.43
CA LEU A 584 61.23 26.82 13.65
C LEU A 584 61.39 25.30 13.61
N GLY A 585 62.64 24.84 13.51
CA GLY A 585 63.01 23.43 13.59
C GLY A 585 62.77 22.81 14.98
N GLU A 586 63.13 21.53 15.13
CA GLU A 586 62.75 20.66 16.24
C GLU A 586 63.36 21.07 17.60
N GLY A 587 62.78 22.10 18.22
CA GLY A 587 63.07 22.55 19.58
C GLY A 587 61.85 22.46 20.50
N ALA A 588 62.09 22.32 21.81
CA ALA A 588 61.02 22.15 22.79
C ALA A 588 60.00 23.30 22.74
N PRO A 589 58.67 23.01 22.69
CA PRO A 589 57.66 24.02 22.42
C PRO A 589 57.56 25.04 23.56
N SER A 590 57.92 26.29 23.25
CA SER A 590 57.96 27.38 24.21
C SER A 590 56.60 27.65 24.88
N ARG A 591 56.61 28.33 26.03
CA ARG A 591 55.40 28.77 26.76
C ARG A 591 54.41 29.53 25.85
N LEU A 592 54.94 30.26 24.87
CA LEU A 592 54.18 31.00 23.86
C LEU A 592 53.45 30.06 22.89
N HIS A 593 54.11 28.99 22.42
CA HIS A 593 53.52 27.98 21.53
C HIS A 593 52.35 27.24 22.21
N ARG A 594 52.48 26.91 23.50
CA ARG A 594 51.38 26.29 24.29
C ARG A 594 50.16 27.23 24.39
N GLN A 595 50.38 28.52 24.66
CA GLN A 595 49.31 29.52 24.73
C GLN A 595 48.64 29.79 23.37
N LEU A 596 49.41 29.77 22.28
CA LEU A 596 48.87 29.90 20.92
C LEU A 596 48.02 28.69 20.52
N ARG A 597 48.46 27.47 20.85
CA ARG A 597 47.68 26.25 20.61
C ARG A 597 46.33 26.29 21.34
N GLN A 598 46.31 26.62 22.62
CA GLN A 598 45.07 26.81 23.40
C GLN A 598 44.15 27.89 22.83
N LYS A 599 44.71 29.00 22.33
CA LYS A 599 43.92 30.02 21.62
C LYS A 599 43.32 29.49 20.32
N LEU A 600 44.07 28.69 19.55
CA LEU A 600 43.60 28.07 18.31
C LEU A 600 42.48 27.06 18.57
N GLU A 601 42.68 26.12 19.51
CA GLU A 601 41.67 25.17 19.99
C GLU A 601 40.37 25.89 20.38
N SER A 602 40.47 26.99 21.14
CA SER A 602 39.29 27.80 21.52
C SER A 602 38.55 28.42 20.32
N LEU A 603 39.25 28.73 19.22
CA LEU A 603 38.66 29.26 17.98
C LEU A 603 38.07 28.14 17.12
N GLU A 604 38.66 26.95 17.13
CA GLU A 604 38.12 25.74 16.52
C GLU A 604 36.81 25.34 17.17
N ASP A 605 36.76 25.22 18.51
CA ASP A 605 35.55 24.94 19.28
C ASP A 605 34.44 25.97 18.99
N ARG A 606 34.77 27.26 18.99
CA ARG A 606 33.83 28.34 18.66
C ARG A 606 33.32 28.24 17.22
N THR A 607 34.11 27.68 16.30
CA THR A 607 33.74 27.47 14.89
C THR A 607 32.92 26.19 14.71
N ILE A 608 33.27 25.11 15.40
CA ILE A 608 32.53 23.85 15.47
C ILE A 608 31.14 24.10 16.06
N GLU A 609 31.03 24.84 17.17
CA GLU A 609 29.76 25.15 17.79
C GLU A 609 28.93 26.15 16.94
N ALA A 610 29.56 27.07 16.22
CA ALA A 610 28.86 27.87 15.21
C ALA A 610 28.28 26.99 14.07
N LYS A 611 29.05 26.01 13.58
CA LYS A 611 28.61 25.02 12.58
C LYS A 611 27.49 24.12 13.12
N ARG A 612 27.58 23.65 14.38
CA ARG A 612 26.52 22.89 15.08
C ARG A 612 25.23 23.71 15.18
N ARG A 613 25.32 25.00 15.54
CA ARG A 613 24.17 25.93 15.63
C ARG A 613 23.54 26.22 14.26
N TYR A 614 24.35 26.37 13.20
CA TYR A 614 23.85 26.48 11.82
C TYR A 614 23.14 25.18 11.38
N ASN A 615 23.76 24.02 11.56
CA ASN A 615 23.17 22.71 11.23
C ASN A 615 21.91 22.39 12.06
N LYS A 616 21.77 22.95 13.28
CA LYS A 616 20.53 22.91 14.06
C LYS A 616 19.44 23.79 13.41
N ALA A 617 19.74 25.04 13.10
CA ALA A 617 18.78 25.95 12.45
C ALA A 617 18.29 25.41 11.08
N VAL A 618 19.18 24.83 10.26
CA VAL A 618 18.79 24.22 8.96
C VAL A 618 17.83 23.05 9.14
N ARG A 619 18.03 22.21 10.17
CA ARG A 619 17.09 21.12 10.51
C ARG A 619 15.77 21.66 11.04
N GLU A 620 15.80 22.69 11.89
CA GLU A 620 14.58 23.35 12.40
C GLU A 620 13.75 23.97 11.27
N LEU A 621 14.38 24.64 10.31
CA LEU A 621 13.73 25.17 9.10
C LEU A 621 13.12 24.05 8.23
N ARG A 622 13.87 22.96 7.96
CA ARG A 622 13.35 21.82 7.19
C ARG A 622 12.13 21.19 7.88
N ASN A 623 12.19 21.04 9.20
CA ASN A 623 11.09 20.52 10.01
C ASN A 623 9.88 21.48 10.01
N GLU A 624 10.11 22.80 10.01
CA GLU A 624 9.02 23.79 9.88
C GLU A 624 8.33 23.69 8.53
N LYS A 625 9.08 23.73 7.41
CA LYS A 625 8.50 23.58 6.06
C LYS A 625 7.73 22.25 5.91
N GLN A 626 8.21 21.17 6.54
CA GLN A 626 7.48 19.90 6.56
C GLN A 626 6.19 19.97 7.41
N ARG A 627 6.21 20.63 8.58
CA ARG A 627 5.02 20.82 9.41
C ARG A 627 3.96 21.65 8.72
N GLN A 628 4.34 22.76 8.08
CA GLN A 628 3.39 23.61 7.34
C GLN A 628 2.79 22.88 6.14
N ARG A 629 3.58 22.06 5.39
CA ARG A 629 3.02 21.17 4.35
C ARG A 629 2.06 20.12 4.92
N ASN A 630 2.42 19.46 6.03
CA ASN A 630 1.54 18.48 6.69
C ASN A 630 0.31 19.12 7.38
N ARG A 631 0.31 20.45 7.56
CA ARG A 631 -0.86 21.21 7.97
C ARG A 631 -1.74 21.45 6.75
N ARG A 632 -1.22 22.11 5.69
CA ARG A 632 -1.98 22.41 4.46
C ARG A 632 -2.59 21.18 3.80
N ILE A 633 -1.88 20.04 3.74
CA ILE A 633 -2.47 18.79 3.20
C ILE A 633 -3.69 18.34 4.02
N ARG A 634 -3.69 18.50 5.35
CA ARG A 634 -4.86 18.16 6.17
C ARG A 634 -5.98 19.19 6.00
N GLU A 635 -5.67 20.48 5.96
CA GLU A 635 -6.64 21.55 5.65
C GLU A 635 -7.28 21.37 4.26
N ASN A 636 -6.55 20.80 3.31
CA ASN A 636 -7.07 20.48 1.97
C ASN A 636 -7.92 19.21 1.99
N LEU A 637 -7.50 18.14 2.67
CA LEU A 637 -8.28 16.91 2.82
C LEU A 637 -9.59 17.12 3.62
N GLU A 638 -9.56 17.99 4.62
CA GLU A 638 -10.71 18.34 5.47
C GLU A 638 -11.75 19.15 4.70
N ARG A 639 -11.33 20.18 3.97
CA ARG A 639 -12.20 20.88 3.02
C ARG A 639 -12.73 19.95 1.94
N TYR A 640 -11.86 19.14 1.34
CA TYR A 640 -12.25 18.18 0.30
C TYR A 640 -13.32 17.18 0.77
N ARG A 641 -13.19 16.62 1.98
CA ARG A 641 -14.23 15.75 2.57
C ARG A 641 -15.59 16.45 2.68
N ASN A 642 -15.59 17.73 3.03
CA ASN A 642 -16.82 18.49 3.31
C ASN A 642 -17.46 19.11 2.05
N GLU A 643 -16.62 19.54 1.10
CA GLU A 643 -17.02 20.33 -0.07
C GLU A 643 -17.17 19.45 -1.34
N GLN A 644 -16.26 18.49 -1.58
CA GLN A 644 -16.20 17.77 -2.85
C GLN A 644 -17.43 16.88 -3.14
N PRO A 645 -18.00 16.13 -2.17
CA PRO A 645 -19.21 15.34 -2.44
C PRO A 645 -20.40 16.18 -2.91
N VAL A 646 -20.54 17.41 -2.41
CA VAL A 646 -21.57 18.35 -2.86
C VAL A 646 -21.28 18.82 -4.28
N ILE A 647 -20.04 19.22 -4.56
CA ILE A 647 -19.58 19.65 -5.90
C ILE A 647 -19.84 18.56 -6.96
N ASP A 648 -19.60 17.29 -6.65
CA ASP A 648 -19.81 16.20 -7.60
C ASP A 648 -21.28 15.81 -7.78
N LEU A 649 -22.11 15.91 -6.74
CA LEU A 649 -23.57 15.81 -6.86
C LEU A 649 -24.12 16.95 -7.75
N GLU A 650 -23.69 18.20 -7.54
CA GLU A 650 -24.07 19.35 -8.38
C GLU A 650 -23.62 19.17 -9.84
N ARG A 651 -22.42 18.65 -10.09
CA ARG A 651 -21.92 18.33 -11.45
C ARG A 651 -22.78 17.25 -12.13
N GLN A 652 -23.15 16.20 -11.41
CA GLN A 652 -24.02 15.13 -11.93
C GLN A 652 -25.43 15.65 -12.25
N LEU A 653 -26.03 16.41 -11.34
CA LEU A 653 -27.34 17.06 -11.55
C LEU A 653 -27.31 18.06 -12.72
N ALA A 654 -26.18 18.75 -12.92
CA ALA A 654 -25.95 19.61 -14.09
C ALA A 654 -25.61 18.85 -15.39
N GLY A 655 -25.70 17.51 -15.40
CA GLY A 655 -25.47 16.65 -16.57
C GLY A 655 -24.00 16.52 -17.00
N LYS A 656 -23.04 16.97 -16.18
CA LYS A 656 -21.60 17.03 -16.54
C LYS A 656 -20.86 15.74 -16.15
N LEU A 657 -21.34 14.61 -16.65
CA LEU A 657 -20.79 13.27 -16.43
C LEU A 657 -19.58 12.96 -17.34
N VAL A 658 -18.45 13.66 -17.12
CA VAL A 658 -17.14 13.27 -17.67
C VAL A 658 -16.03 13.58 -16.67
N ASP A 659 -15.36 12.55 -16.15
CA ASP A 659 -14.04 12.68 -15.56
C ASP A 659 -12.99 12.53 -16.67
N THR A 660 -12.29 13.62 -16.99
CA THR A 660 -11.22 13.63 -18.01
C THR A 660 -9.88 13.09 -17.52
N LYS A 661 -9.68 12.88 -16.21
CA LYS A 661 -8.43 12.35 -15.64
C LYS A 661 -8.32 10.83 -15.72
N VAL A 662 -9.45 10.11 -15.62
CA VAL A 662 -9.48 8.64 -15.77
C VAL A 662 -8.89 8.20 -17.12
N MET A 663 -9.08 8.99 -18.18
CA MET A 663 -8.44 8.77 -19.48
C MET A 663 -6.91 8.97 -19.42
N GLY A 664 -6.43 10.07 -18.83
CA GLY A 664 -4.99 10.38 -18.72
C GLY A 664 -4.19 9.42 -17.81
N ALA A 665 -4.86 8.68 -16.94
CA ALA A 665 -4.24 7.60 -16.15
C ALA A 665 -3.76 6.43 -17.04
N LEU A 666 -4.41 6.19 -18.18
CA LEU A 666 -4.04 5.12 -19.11
C LEU A 666 -2.84 5.50 -20.01
N GLU A 667 -2.58 6.80 -20.21
CA GLU A 667 -1.51 7.32 -21.06
C GLU A 667 -0.10 7.20 -20.41
N HIS A 668 -0.02 6.95 -19.10
CA HIS A 668 1.24 6.95 -18.35
C HIS A 668 2.20 5.77 -18.65
N LYS A 669 1.80 4.82 -19.51
CA LYS A 669 2.62 3.65 -19.91
C LYS A 669 4.00 4.03 -20.47
N GLY A 670 4.16 5.20 -21.07
CA GLY A 670 5.44 5.69 -21.61
C GLY A 670 6.55 5.97 -20.59
N SER A 671 6.31 5.73 -19.29
CA SER A 671 7.28 5.92 -18.21
C SER A 671 7.76 4.62 -17.54
N MET A 672 7.28 3.45 -17.97
CA MET A 672 7.69 2.13 -17.46
C MET A 672 8.79 1.49 -18.30
N SER A 673 9.59 0.61 -17.70
CA SER A 673 10.50 -0.27 -18.46
C SER A 673 9.74 -1.44 -19.10
N PRO A 674 10.27 -2.08 -20.16
CA PRO A 674 9.66 -3.28 -20.76
C PRO A 674 9.47 -4.42 -19.76
N GLN A 675 10.40 -4.59 -18.82
CA GLN A 675 10.31 -5.59 -17.75
C GLN A 675 9.18 -5.27 -16.76
N HIS A 676 9.00 -4.00 -16.40
CA HIS A 676 7.91 -3.55 -15.52
C HIS A 676 6.55 -3.76 -16.20
N LEU A 677 6.45 -3.42 -17.50
CA LEU A 677 5.27 -3.71 -18.31
C LEU A 677 4.99 -5.22 -18.39
N LYS A 678 6.00 -6.08 -18.61
CA LYS A 678 5.81 -7.55 -18.61
C LYS A 678 5.28 -8.06 -17.26
N VAL A 679 5.78 -7.54 -16.13
CA VAL A 679 5.24 -7.90 -14.79
C VAL A 679 3.78 -7.50 -14.66
N VAL A 680 3.42 -6.27 -15.03
CA VAL A 680 2.02 -5.80 -14.97
C VAL A 680 1.11 -6.69 -15.83
N ASP A 681 1.52 -6.99 -17.05
CA ASP A 681 0.75 -7.78 -18.02
C ASP A 681 0.56 -9.24 -17.56
N THR A 682 1.66 -9.95 -17.27
CA THR A 682 1.62 -11.36 -16.82
C THR A 682 0.89 -11.56 -15.49
N THR A 683 1.00 -10.62 -14.55
CA THR A 683 0.35 -10.74 -13.22
C THR A 683 -1.15 -10.41 -13.27
N LEU A 684 -1.58 -9.55 -14.22
CA LEU A 684 -3.00 -9.17 -14.42
C LEU A 684 -3.69 -9.98 -15.53
N THR A 685 -2.98 -10.88 -16.20
CA THR A 685 -3.55 -11.82 -17.17
C THR A 685 -4.61 -12.70 -16.49
N MET A 686 -5.74 -12.93 -17.16
CA MET A 686 -6.83 -13.79 -16.68
C MET A 686 -6.39 -15.27 -16.55
N PRO A 687 -7.10 -16.10 -15.75
CA PRO A 687 -6.75 -17.52 -15.60
C PRO A 687 -6.76 -18.30 -16.90
N GLY A 688 -5.90 -19.32 -16.99
CA GLY A 688 -5.88 -20.25 -18.12
C GLY A 688 -7.15 -21.10 -18.18
N ALA A 689 -7.68 -21.33 -19.38
CA ALA A 689 -8.83 -22.22 -19.60
C ALA A 689 -8.47 -23.72 -19.45
N THR A 690 -7.18 -24.05 -19.37
CA THR A 690 -6.65 -25.39 -19.08
C THR A 690 -5.59 -25.30 -18.00
N LEU A 691 -5.32 -26.44 -17.36
CA LEU A 691 -4.29 -26.59 -16.32
C LEU A 691 -2.90 -26.17 -16.83
N GLU A 692 -2.56 -26.58 -18.05
CA GLU A 692 -1.30 -26.26 -18.72
C GLU A 692 -1.17 -24.75 -19.00
N ALA A 693 -2.26 -24.09 -19.44
CA ALA A 693 -2.26 -22.66 -19.68
C ALA A 693 -2.11 -21.85 -18.38
N GLU A 694 -2.71 -22.32 -17.28
CA GLU A 694 -2.57 -21.70 -15.95
C GLU A 694 -1.16 -21.87 -15.37
N TYR A 695 -0.52 -23.04 -15.55
CA TYR A 695 0.90 -23.21 -15.21
C TYR A 695 1.80 -22.32 -16.08
N GLN A 696 1.53 -22.17 -17.37
CA GLN A 696 2.29 -21.27 -18.24
C GLN A 696 2.16 -19.80 -17.80
N ARG A 697 0.94 -19.33 -17.50
CA ARG A 697 0.67 -17.99 -16.91
C ARG A 697 1.52 -17.73 -15.65
N ARG A 698 1.68 -18.75 -14.79
CA ARG A 698 2.50 -18.68 -13.56
C ARG A 698 3.99 -18.64 -13.86
N ILE A 699 4.48 -19.50 -14.75
CA ILE A 699 5.85 -19.51 -15.26
C ILE A 699 6.21 -18.12 -15.79
N ASP A 700 5.37 -17.56 -16.65
CA ASP A 700 5.59 -16.23 -17.25
C ASP A 700 5.60 -15.10 -16.21
N ALA A 701 4.68 -15.12 -15.23
CA ALA A 701 4.65 -14.15 -14.14
C ALA A 701 5.88 -14.26 -13.21
N ILE A 702 6.28 -15.48 -12.84
CA ILE A 702 7.47 -15.73 -12.00
C ILE A 702 8.74 -15.27 -12.73
N ASN A 703 8.89 -15.62 -14.00
CA ASN A 703 10.03 -15.23 -14.81
C ASN A 703 10.08 -13.71 -15.04
N ALA A 704 8.93 -13.07 -15.27
CA ALA A 704 8.85 -11.61 -15.40
C ALA A 704 9.24 -10.90 -14.11
N MET A 705 8.72 -11.34 -12.95
CA MET A 705 9.04 -10.76 -11.66
C MET A 705 10.51 -11.01 -11.27
N ALA A 706 11.05 -12.21 -11.48
CA ALA A 706 12.45 -12.55 -11.20
C ALA A 706 13.44 -11.71 -12.04
N ALA A 707 13.10 -11.42 -13.30
CA ALA A 707 13.86 -10.49 -14.14
C ALA A 707 13.71 -9.02 -13.68
N PHE A 708 12.50 -8.62 -13.27
CA PHE A 708 12.20 -7.27 -12.79
C PHE A 708 12.83 -6.94 -11.43
N CYS A 709 13.10 -7.94 -10.57
CA CYS A 709 13.87 -7.75 -9.33
C CYS A 709 15.18 -6.97 -9.54
N SER A 710 15.84 -7.19 -10.69
CA SER A 710 17.10 -6.56 -11.14
C SER A 710 16.98 -5.15 -11.75
N VAL A 711 15.78 -4.60 -11.91
CA VAL A 711 15.57 -3.31 -12.61
C VAL A 711 15.58 -2.13 -11.63
N GLU A 712 16.45 -1.12 -11.87
CA GLU A 712 16.36 0.18 -11.19
C GLU A 712 15.14 0.96 -11.74
N GLU A 713 14.19 1.33 -10.88
CA GLU A 713 13.02 2.15 -11.25
C GLU A 713 13.30 3.66 -11.22
N GLY A 714 14.54 4.04 -10.89
CA GLY A 714 14.96 5.41 -10.59
C GLY A 714 14.79 5.78 -9.12
N ARG A 715 15.39 6.89 -8.68
CA ARG A 715 15.46 7.23 -7.24
C ARG A 715 14.05 7.33 -6.60
N PRO A 716 13.79 6.68 -5.45
CA PRO A 716 12.49 6.72 -4.75
C PRO A 716 12.20 8.13 -4.23
N THR A 717 11.50 8.91 -5.06
CA THR A 717 11.42 10.40 -5.06
C THR A 717 11.86 11.10 -3.76
N PRO A 718 13.17 11.38 -3.55
CA PRO A 718 13.69 11.97 -2.32
C PRO A 718 13.48 13.49 -2.24
N ARG A 719 12.28 13.96 -2.62
CA ARG A 719 11.74 15.33 -2.58
C ARG A 719 12.82 16.41 -2.71
N ALA A 720 13.43 16.43 -3.89
CA ALA A 720 14.68 17.14 -4.14
C ALA A 720 14.53 18.65 -3.96
N THR A 721 15.25 19.19 -2.98
CA THR A 721 15.77 20.55 -3.09
C THR A 721 17.02 20.46 -3.94
N GLN A 722 16.93 20.67 -5.25
CA GLN A 722 18.12 20.69 -6.11
C GLN A 722 18.95 21.95 -5.80
N PRO A 723 20.26 21.82 -5.50
CA PRO A 723 21.18 22.93 -5.50
C PRO A 723 21.85 23.04 -6.88
N HIS A 724 21.28 23.83 -7.80
CA HIS A 724 22.06 24.31 -8.94
C HIS A 724 23.20 25.21 -8.41
N ARG A 725 24.45 24.71 -8.46
CA ARG A 725 25.70 25.48 -8.54
C ARG A 725 26.92 24.56 -8.60
N LEU A 726 27.38 24.30 -9.82
CA LEU A 726 28.78 24.51 -10.19
C LEU A 726 28.70 25.61 -11.27
N SER A 727 28.97 26.87 -10.95
CA SER A 727 30.32 27.47 -10.94
C SER A 727 30.97 27.36 -12.31
N ALA A 728 30.76 28.39 -13.14
CA ALA A 728 31.48 28.58 -14.39
C ALA A 728 32.91 29.04 -14.12
N SER A 729 33.80 28.68 -15.03
CA SER A 729 35.06 29.33 -15.34
C SER A 729 35.06 29.51 -16.85
N ASP A 730 35.26 30.74 -17.33
CA ASP A 730 35.40 31.00 -18.77
C ASP A 730 36.73 30.45 -19.31
N ASP A 731 36.74 30.27 -20.64
CA ASP A 731 37.85 30.16 -21.60
C ASP A 731 37.73 28.93 -22.52
N GLY A 732 37.90 29.13 -23.84
CA GLY A 732 37.99 28.03 -24.83
C GLY A 732 36.77 27.76 -25.72
N GLU A 733 36.42 28.74 -26.56
CA GLU A 733 36.04 28.62 -27.98
C GLU A 733 35.15 27.46 -28.55
N SER A 734 34.15 27.87 -29.37
CA SER A 734 33.42 27.12 -30.43
C SER A 734 32.04 26.46 -30.16
N CYS A 735 31.23 26.44 -31.24
CA CYS A 735 30.03 25.63 -31.56
C CYS A 735 28.78 25.56 -30.63
N ARG A 736 27.69 26.22 -31.07
CA ARG A 736 26.31 26.09 -30.52
C ARG A 736 25.53 24.87 -31.10
N PRO A 737 24.87 24.02 -30.28
CA PRO A 737 24.05 22.91 -30.78
C PRO A 737 22.54 23.26 -30.95
N ALA A 738 22.20 24.07 -31.96
CA ALA A 738 20.82 24.48 -32.23
C ALA A 738 20.01 23.42 -33.03
N LYS A 739 19.64 22.27 -32.43
CA LYS A 739 18.86 21.21 -33.13
C LYS A 739 17.67 20.55 -32.40
N ARG A 740 17.56 20.62 -31.07
CA ARG A 740 16.46 19.93 -30.34
C ARG A 740 15.11 20.68 -30.33
N GLN A 741 15.10 22.02 -30.42
CA GLN A 741 13.88 22.81 -30.20
C GLN A 741 12.96 22.92 -31.43
N ARG A 742 13.39 22.46 -32.61
CA ARG A 742 12.54 22.45 -33.83
C ARG A 742 11.61 21.23 -33.91
N HIS A 743 12.06 20.05 -33.48
CA HIS A 743 11.27 18.80 -33.62
C HIS A 743 9.96 18.84 -32.83
N SER A 744 9.99 19.22 -31.55
CA SER A 744 8.78 19.23 -30.71
C SER A 744 7.69 20.23 -31.12
N VAL A 745 8.02 21.21 -31.98
CA VAL A 745 7.01 22.11 -32.56
C VAL A 745 6.38 21.48 -33.80
N ILE A 746 7.19 20.82 -34.63
CA ILE A 746 6.73 20.12 -35.84
C ILE A 746 5.78 18.97 -35.46
N ASP A 747 6.17 18.11 -34.51
CA ASP A 747 5.33 16.99 -34.04
C ASP A 747 3.95 17.46 -33.54
N ALA A 748 3.90 18.61 -32.85
CA ALA A 748 2.66 19.20 -32.35
C ALA A 748 1.77 19.77 -33.47
N THR A 749 2.36 20.44 -34.48
CA THR A 749 1.59 20.93 -35.63
C THR A 749 1.06 19.79 -36.51
N ASP A 750 1.84 18.73 -36.64
CA ASP A 750 1.48 17.50 -37.36
C ASP A 750 0.31 16.76 -36.70
N ALA A 751 0.31 16.66 -35.36
CA ALA A 751 -0.79 16.04 -34.61
C ALA A 751 -2.12 16.80 -34.82
N VAL A 752 -2.08 18.13 -34.78
CA VAL A 752 -3.26 18.98 -35.02
C VAL A 752 -3.76 18.84 -36.48
N LEU A 753 -2.86 18.74 -37.46
CA LEU A 753 -3.24 18.48 -38.86
C LEU A 753 -3.89 17.10 -39.04
N ARG A 754 -3.31 16.03 -38.48
CA ARG A 754 -3.89 14.67 -38.55
C ARG A 754 -5.30 14.63 -37.92
N GLN A 755 -5.48 15.27 -36.77
CA GLN A 755 -6.80 15.39 -36.13
C GLN A 755 -7.80 16.18 -36.99
N ALA A 756 -7.36 17.26 -37.65
CA ALA A 756 -8.21 18.03 -38.56
C ALA A 756 -8.62 17.22 -39.80
N MET A 757 -7.68 16.49 -40.42
CA MET A 757 -7.93 15.63 -41.59
C MET A 757 -8.95 14.52 -41.27
N GLU A 758 -8.82 13.86 -40.12
CA GLU A 758 -9.79 12.84 -39.69
C GLU A 758 -11.17 13.45 -39.41
N SER A 759 -11.23 14.67 -38.84
CA SER A 759 -12.50 15.34 -38.51
C SER A 759 -13.37 15.76 -39.72
N VAL A 760 -12.86 15.64 -40.95
CA VAL A 760 -13.59 15.99 -42.18
C VAL A 760 -13.79 14.79 -43.12
N ARG A 761 -13.45 13.56 -42.72
CA ARG A 761 -13.71 12.35 -43.53
C ARG A 761 -15.08 11.75 -43.19
N VAL A 762 -15.83 11.34 -44.20
CA VAL A 762 -17.02 10.50 -44.03
C VAL A 762 -16.55 9.04 -43.90
N ARG A 763 -16.84 8.43 -42.75
CA ARG A 763 -16.52 7.02 -42.47
C ARG A 763 -17.37 6.06 -43.30
N SER A 764 -16.75 4.97 -43.75
CA SER A 764 -17.35 4.06 -44.73
C SER A 764 -18.58 3.32 -44.19
N ALA A 765 -19.39 2.76 -45.09
CA ALA A 765 -20.56 1.96 -44.71
C ALA A 765 -20.21 0.60 -44.04
N GLU A 766 -18.93 0.25 -43.95
CA GLU A 766 -18.44 -0.92 -43.22
C GLU A 766 -18.06 -0.56 -41.78
N GLU A 767 -17.35 0.56 -41.58
CA GLU A 767 -17.01 1.07 -40.24
C GLU A 767 -18.26 1.36 -39.38
N GLN A 768 -19.39 1.68 -40.02
CA GLN A 768 -20.66 1.96 -39.33
C GLN A 768 -21.36 0.72 -38.76
N ARG A 769 -20.92 -0.52 -39.06
CA ARG A 769 -21.58 -1.74 -38.58
C ARG A 769 -21.17 -2.17 -37.17
N ASN A 770 -19.95 -1.83 -36.74
CA ASN A 770 -19.38 -2.28 -35.46
C ASN A 770 -19.53 -1.26 -34.32
N GLY A 771 -20.47 -0.31 -34.41
CA GLY A 771 -20.68 0.75 -33.44
C GLY A 771 -22.11 0.87 -32.92
N LEU A 772 -22.37 0.47 -31.67
CA LEU A 772 -23.67 0.61 -31.02
C LEU A 772 -23.96 2.08 -30.61
N LYS A 773 -24.30 2.92 -31.60
CA LYS A 773 -25.13 4.14 -31.47
C LYS A 773 -25.34 4.78 -32.84
N ARG A 774 -26.60 5.08 -33.20
CA ARG A 774 -26.95 5.87 -34.40
C ARG A 774 -26.56 7.34 -34.22
N HIS A 775 -25.26 7.65 -34.29
CA HIS A 775 -24.78 9.02 -34.37
C HIS A 775 -25.27 9.66 -35.69
N LYS A 776 -26.31 10.47 -35.60
CA LYS A 776 -26.83 11.32 -36.67
C LYS A 776 -25.66 12.14 -37.24
N ALA A 777 -25.26 11.85 -38.49
CA ALA A 777 -24.03 12.35 -39.09
C ALA A 777 -23.88 13.87 -38.92
N THR A 778 -22.95 14.27 -38.06
CA THR A 778 -22.61 15.67 -37.80
C THR A 778 -21.87 16.22 -39.00
N ARG A 779 -22.51 17.12 -39.76
CA ARG A 779 -21.92 17.79 -40.92
C ARG A 779 -20.63 18.53 -40.50
N PRO A 780 -19.60 18.57 -41.35
CA PRO A 780 -18.33 19.20 -41.02
C PRO A 780 -18.49 20.70 -40.77
N THR A 781 -17.57 21.23 -39.96
CA THR A 781 -17.38 22.67 -39.73
C THR A 781 -16.03 23.17 -40.25
N LYS A 782 -15.15 22.30 -40.78
CA LYS A 782 -13.83 22.65 -41.34
C LYS A 782 -13.76 22.34 -42.83
N CYS A 783 -12.97 23.12 -43.58
CA CYS A 783 -12.85 22.96 -45.03
C CYS A 783 -11.73 21.97 -45.39
N PHE A 784 -12.10 20.84 -46.00
CA PHE A 784 -11.14 19.80 -46.39
C PHE A 784 -10.06 20.30 -47.37
N LEU A 785 -10.42 21.19 -48.31
CA LEU A 785 -9.45 21.82 -49.21
C LEU A 785 -8.51 22.80 -48.49
N CYS A 786 -8.96 23.52 -47.46
CA CYS A 786 -8.06 24.35 -46.64
C CYS A 786 -7.12 23.48 -45.80
N ILE A 787 -7.62 22.40 -45.19
CA ILE A 787 -6.78 21.45 -44.46
C ILE A 787 -5.72 20.84 -45.39
N GLY A 788 -6.11 20.46 -46.60
CA GLY A 788 -5.24 19.84 -47.61
C GLY A 788 -4.25 20.78 -48.30
N ASN A 789 -4.45 22.10 -48.28
CA ASN A 789 -3.59 23.05 -49.00
C ASN A 789 -2.31 23.37 -48.18
N PRO A 790 -1.10 23.05 -48.68
CA PRO A 790 0.15 23.34 -47.98
C PRO A 790 0.52 24.82 -47.94
N ASP A 791 0.05 25.63 -48.90
CA ASP A 791 0.43 27.04 -49.09
C ASP A 791 -0.32 27.99 -48.13
N LEU A 792 -1.27 27.48 -47.35
CA LEU A 792 -2.00 28.25 -46.33
C LEU A 792 -1.32 28.13 -44.95
N PRO A 793 -1.28 29.20 -44.14
CA PRO A 793 -0.79 29.12 -42.77
C PRO A 793 -1.69 28.21 -41.93
N LEU A 794 -1.10 27.46 -40.99
CA LEU A 794 -1.78 26.41 -40.21
C LEU A 794 -3.13 26.85 -39.60
N ARG A 795 -3.19 28.08 -39.06
CA ARG A 795 -4.40 28.69 -38.48
C ARG A 795 -5.59 28.69 -39.44
N ASP A 796 -5.33 28.95 -40.72
CA ASP A 796 -6.37 29.08 -41.74
C ASP A 796 -6.64 27.71 -42.39
N ARG A 797 -5.66 26.79 -42.38
CA ARG A 797 -5.85 25.38 -42.76
C ARG A 797 -6.84 24.66 -41.84
N VAL A 798 -6.74 24.84 -40.53
CA VAL A 798 -7.60 24.14 -39.54
C VAL A 798 -8.79 24.99 -39.03
N HIS A 799 -9.11 26.08 -39.73
CA HIS A 799 -10.16 27.04 -39.34
C HIS A 799 -11.53 26.36 -39.16
N ASP A 800 -12.14 26.59 -37.98
CA ASP A 800 -13.46 26.06 -37.61
C ASP A 800 -14.57 27.09 -37.91
N TYR A 801 -15.56 26.73 -38.73
CA TYR A 801 -16.68 27.59 -39.08
C TYR A 801 -17.87 27.34 -38.15
N ALA A 802 -18.37 28.40 -37.50
CA ALA A 802 -19.41 28.35 -36.46
C ALA A 802 -20.70 27.58 -36.83
N THR A 803 -20.99 27.39 -38.12
CA THR A 803 -21.97 26.43 -38.61
C THR A 803 -21.52 25.73 -39.90
N PRO A 804 -22.01 24.51 -40.20
CA PRO A 804 -21.82 23.87 -41.51
C PRO A 804 -22.34 24.74 -42.68
N GLY A 805 -23.38 25.56 -42.46
CA GLY A 805 -23.86 26.51 -43.47
C GLY A 805 -22.85 27.62 -43.81
N SER A 806 -22.09 28.10 -42.81
CA SER A 806 -20.96 29.02 -43.07
C SER A 806 -19.79 28.33 -43.78
N LEU A 807 -19.52 27.05 -43.50
CA LEU A 807 -18.56 26.25 -44.28
C LEU A 807 -19.00 26.13 -45.75
N THR A 808 -20.24 25.71 -46.04
CA THR A 808 -20.75 25.63 -47.43
C THR A 808 -20.64 26.98 -48.16
N ARG A 809 -20.87 28.11 -47.48
CA ARG A 809 -20.71 29.45 -48.06
C ARG A 809 -19.25 29.79 -48.37
N HIS A 810 -18.32 29.45 -47.47
CA HIS A 810 -16.88 29.56 -47.73
C HIS A 810 -16.46 28.69 -48.91
N PHE A 811 -16.86 27.40 -48.93
CA PHE A 811 -16.51 26.45 -49.97
C PHE A 811 -16.97 26.89 -51.36
N LYS A 812 -18.25 27.31 -51.48
CA LYS A 812 -18.78 27.93 -52.72
C LYS A 812 -17.93 29.14 -53.14
N ARG A 813 -17.70 30.11 -52.25
CA ARG A 813 -16.97 31.36 -52.57
C ARG A 813 -15.50 31.14 -52.96
N MET A 814 -14.80 30.23 -52.27
CA MET A 814 -13.34 30.13 -52.36
C MET A 814 -12.85 29.02 -53.30
N HIS A 815 -13.64 27.97 -53.53
CA HIS A 815 -13.21 26.80 -54.30
C HIS A 815 -14.09 26.52 -55.54
N VAL A 816 -15.41 26.76 -55.47
CA VAL A 816 -16.32 26.50 -56.61
C VAL A 816 -16.48 27.70 -57.54
N ASN A 817 -16.65 28.91 -56.98
CA ASN A 817 -16.95 30.13 -57.75
C ASN A 817 -15.72 30.82 -58.37
N ARG A 818 -14.50 30.32 -58.12
CA ARG A 818 -13.28 30.84 -58.75
C ARG A 818 -13.10 30.27 -60.18
N PRO A 819 -12.25 30.88 -61.03
CA PRO A 819 -11.78 30.25 -62.26
C PRO A 819 -11.20 28.86 -61.95
N TRP A 820 -11.48 27.88 -62.81
CA TRP A 820 -11.02 26.50 -62.59
C TRP A 820 -9.55 26.36 -63.02
N PRO A 821 -8.68 25.66 -62.25
CA PRO A 821 -7.32 25.42 -62.69
C PRO A 821 -7.29 24.48 -63.90
N ALA A 822 -6.52 24.84 -64.93
CA ALA A 822 -6.34 24.00 -66.13
C ALA A 822 -5.67 22.63 -65.86
N LYS A 823 -5.19 22.40 -64.63
CA LYS A 823 -4.63 21.12 -64.15
C LYS A 823 -5.59 20.33 -63.24
N GLY A 824 -6.82 20.79 -63.01
CA GLY A 824 -7.73 20.19 -62.01
C GLY A 824 -7.39 20.55 -60.56
N VAL A 825 -8.03 19.87 -59.61
CA VAL A 825 -7.83 20.05 -58.15
C VAL A 825 -7.70 18.68 -57.48
N GLU A 826 -6.69 18.50 -56.61
CA GLU A 826 -6.47 17.24 -55.89
C GLU A 826 -6.96 17.31 -54.44
N CYS A 827 -7.53 16.20 -53.94
CA CYS A 827 -7.94 16.09 -52.54
C CYS A 827 -6.84 15.47 -51.65
N ASN A 828 -5.95 16.32 -51.13
CA ASN A 828 -4.86 15.95 -50.21
C ASN A 828 -5.33 15.36 -48.86
N VAL A 829 -6.63 15.28 -48.59
CA VAL A 829 -7.20 14.62 -47.40
C VAL A 829 -7.60 13.17 -47.67
N CYS A 830 -8.02 12.85 -48.91
CA CYS A 830 -8.39 11.51 -49.36
C CYS A 830 -7.24 10.77 -50.07
N GLY A 831 -6.16 11.45 -50.45
CA GLY A 831 -4.91 10.86 -50.90
C GLY A 831 -4.85 10.48 -52.39
N SER A 832 -5.98 10.26 -53.06
CA SER A 832 -6.00 10.01 -54.51
C SER A 832 -7.37 10.33 -55.14
N ALA A 833 -7.50 11.52 -55.73
CA ALA A 833 -8.48 11.84 -56.78
C ALA A 833 -8.08 13.18 -57.44
N LEU A 834 -7.81 13.17 -58.75
CA LEU A 834 -7.65 14.39 -59.53
C LEU A 834 -9.02 14.81 -60.07
N LEU A 835 -9.62 15.84 -59.46
CA LEU A 835 -10.93 16.35 -59.80
C LEU A 835 -10.76 17.25 -61.04
N GLN A 836 -11.17 16.78 -62.20
CA GLN A 836 -10.91 17.47 -63.47
C GLN A 836 -11.94 18.57 -63.74
N GLN A 837 -13.16 18.45 -63.19
CA GLN A 837 -14.24 19.42 -63.36
C GLN A 837 -14.88 19.82 -62.02
N LYS A 838 -15.63 20.93 -62.05
CA LYS A 838 -16.31 21.49 -60.87
C LYS A 838 -17.43 20.60 -60.31
N SER A 839 -18.06 19.81 -61.18
CA SER A 839 -19.00 18.74 -60.86
C SER A 839 -18.39 17.77 -59.84
N ASP A 840 -17.23 17.21 -60.21
CA ASP A 840 -16.54 16.13 -59.52
C ASP A 840 -16.12 16.59 -58.12
N LEU A 841 -15.68 17.85 -57.99
CA LEU A 841 -15.36 18.46 -56.70
C LEU A 841 -16.60 18.63 -55.80
N VAL A 842 -17.76 18.99 -56.35
CA VAL A 842 -18.99 19.12 -55.56
C VAL A 842 -19.50 17.75 -55.10
N GLU A 843 -19.44 16.74 -55.97
CA GLU A 843 -19.80 15.37 -55.63
C GLU A 843 -18.84 14.75 -54.59
N HIS A 844 -17.53 14.88 -54.79
CA HIS A 844 -16.51 14.45 -53.83
C HIS A 844 -16.65 15.17 -52.47
N ALA A 845 -17.00 16.46 -52.48
CA ALA A 845 -17.25 17.22 -51.25
C ALA A 845 -18.45 16.70 -50.45
N GLU A 846 -19.55 16.29 -51.10
CA GLU A 846 -20.72 15.71 -50.40
C GLU A 846 -20.47 14.24 -50.00
N ALA A 847 -19.87 13.42 -50.88
CA ALA A 847 -19.65 12.00 -50.67
C ALA A 847 -18.51 11.65 -49.69
N ALA A 848 -17.30 12.19 -49.91
CA ALA A 848 -16.12 11.86 -49.09
C ALA A 848 -15.99 12.75 -47.84
N HIS A 849 -16.60 13.94 -47.86
CA HIS A 849 -16.44 14.96 -46.82
C HIS A 849 -17.74 15.50 -46.21
N GLY A 850 -18.93 15.09 -46.67
CA GLY A 850 -20.22 15.52 -46.08
C GLY A 850 -20.53 17.02 -46.22
N THR A 851 -19.79 17.74 -47.06
CA THR A 851 -19.93 19.18 -47.31
C THR A 851 -20.98 19.41 -48.40
N VAL A 852 -22.24 19.49 -47.98
CA VAL A 852 -23.43 19.59 -48.87
C VAL A 852 -23.54 20.95 -49.58
N VAL A 853 -23.83 20.95 -50.89
CA VAL A 853 -23.75 22.13 -51.79
C VAL A 853 -25.02 22.37 -52.64
N ARG A 854 -26.21 22.41 -52.01
CA ARG A 854 -27.50 22.52 -52.72
C ARG A 854 -27.83 23.93 -53.29
N GLY A 855 -28.76 23.97 -54.24
CA GLY A 855 -29.34 25.18 -54.87
C GLY A 855 -28.68 25.60 -56.20
N ARG A 856 -29.27 26.58 -56.91
CA ARG A 856 -29.03 26.98 -58.33
C ARG A 856 -27.60 26.96 -58.91
N ALA A 857 -26.56 27.02 -58.09
CA ALA A 857 -25.19 26.77 -58.54
C ALA A 857 -24.99 25.35 -59.10
N GLN A 858 -25.75 24.37 -58.60
CA GLN A 858 -25.69 22.97 -59.04
C GLN A 858 -26.35 22.79 -60.43
N GLU A 859 -27.43 23.52 -60.70
CA GLU A 859 -28.10 23.61 -62.00
C GLU A 859 -27.19 24.27 -63.05
N GLY A 860 -26.53 25.38 -62.69
CA GLY A 860 -25.59 26.07 -63.58
C GLY A 860 -24.36 25.22 -63.95
N LEU A 861 -23.82 24.43 -63.01
CA LEU A 861 -22.70 23.51 -63.29
C LEU A 861 -23.11 22.32 -64.16
N ALA A 862 -24.35 21.82 -64.05
CA ALA A 862 -24.87 20.80 -64.95
C ALA A 862 -25.02 21.34 -66.39
N LEU A 863 -25.45 22.59 -66.54
CA LEU A 863 -25.51 23.26 -67.84
C LEU A 863 -24.12 23.49 -68.45
N GLU A 864 -23.12 23.92 -67.66
CA GLU A 864 -21.72 24.00 -68.14
C GLU A 864 -21.14 22.65 -68.61
N TYR A 865 -21.64 21.53 -68.06
CA TYR A 865 -21.21 20.18 -68.44
C TYR A 865 -21.83 19.75 -69.77
N LEU A 866 -23.16 19.87 -69.90
CA LEU A 866 -23.89 19.57 -71.14
C LEU A 866 -23.35 20.36 -72.34
N HIS A 867 -23.09 21.65 -72.13
CA HIS A 867 -22.57 22.55 -73.17
C HIS A 867 -21.12 22.25 -73.60
N LYS A 868 -20.43 21.33 -72.93
CA LYS A 868 -19.08 20.83 -73.25
C LYS A 868 -19.05 19.40 -73.79
N THR A 869 -20.01 18.56 -73.42
CA THR A 869 -20.06 17.16 -73.88
C THR A 869 -20.69 16.98 -75.26
N GLY A 870 -21.29 18.02 -75.85
CA GLY A 870 -21.87 17.96 -77.20
C GLY A 870 -23.13 17.08 -77.29
N LEU A 871 -23.82 16.88 -76.17
CA LEU A 871 -25.07 16.12 -76.07
C LEU A 871 -26.24 17.09 -75.93
N ASN A 872 -26.92 17.33 -77.06
CA ASN A 872 -28.29 17.87 -77.11
C ASN A 872 -29.29 16.71 -77.06
#